data_AF-A0A4Y7QH38-F1
#
_entry.id   AF-A0A4Y7QH38-F1
#
_cell.length_a   1.000
_cell.length_b   1.000
_cell.length_c   1.000
_cell.angle_alpha   90.00
_cell.angle_beta   90.00
_cell.angle_gamma   90.00
#
_symmetry.space_group_name_H-M   'P 1'
#
loop_
_entity.id
_entity.type
_entity.pdbx_description
1 polymer ?
#
loop_
_entity_poly.entity_id
_entity_poly.type
_entity_poly.pdbx_seq_one_letter_code
_entity_poly.pdbx_strand_id
1 'polypeptide(L)'
;MRVLFSHLPLSLLALSFPLLASCGNIVYDGQIADNYDFVIAGGGVAGLVLAARLSEDANKTVLVLEAGDTGDAVKSSIDIPGNAYYSSLFGTSYFWPYQTVAQPNAGNRVIPQPRGKVLGGSSAINGLYLVRPSKIEVDAWAGLISSQDGATNASTWSWESLFEAMKKSETFMPPSKDIQQEGSIQFDPASHGYTGPLDYSYPGYILPVVGNWTSTLDGIGIPPSPDANAGNGWGAFIATSSINPVNWTRSYSRSAYIDPLPTRPNLSILSNATVTRLIFNGTNSGAGLNASAVEFASADGAVRRTVNVNKEVILAGGAMGSPHILLHSGVGPKDVLDAAGVQMLVELPGVGQHLQDHISAAVVWNTSVDTAASLHQANATTLPNGQSSPFLSFINSAIAYPNITDLLGFDFAPTFQQEVIDAMNTSVSTLVPSQYPEVIEGYKAIYETGVQKIMMSPVGQVELLLSLTGTVVGGAQSIAIQAALQHPYSQGRLYINSSNPFDLPVIDPQYLSHSADTVMLREGLKLARKLGQTAPLSSAVLGELMPGSSVSTDDQWDQWLVGQIGTEFHPSCTCAMLPKSQGGVVDSNLKVYGLANVRVADSSVYPIQFAAHLQAPTYGLAEQAANILKAQYNGIPPPSASTTSTPSGVSVSPAPTTTGKGKNGASHSSVQHALMFAMAMLAVVTAMAY
;
A
#
# COMPACT_ATOMS: atom_id res chain seq x y z
N MET A 1 -57.37 -16.26 -59.91
CA MET A 1 -57.58 -15.01 -60.69
C MET A 1 -56.42 -14.08 -60.36
N ARG A 2 -55.61 -13.74 -61.37
CA ARG A 2 -54.39 -12.91 -61.29
C ARG A 2 -54.69 -11.50 -60.78
N VAL A 3 -53.83 -10.93 -59.93
CA VAL A 3 -53.32 -9.52 -59.95
C VAL A 3 -52.04 -9.50 -59.09
N LEU A 4 -50.84 -9.59 -59.68
CA LEU A 4 -49.90 -8.51 -60.06
C LEU A 4 -49.21 -7.81 -58.87
N PHE A 5 -47.94 -8.19 -58.67
CA PHE A 5 -46.93 -7.52 -57.87
C PHE A 5 -46.46 -6.23 -58.56
N SER A 6 -46.30 -5.14 -57.80
CA SER A 6 -45.53 -3.96 -58.19
C SER A 6 -44.44 -3.70 -57.15
N HIS A 7 -43.19 -3.73 -57.59
CA HIS A 7 -41.99 -3.38 -56.83
C HIS A 7 -41.86 -1.88 -56.58
N LEU A 8 -41.46 -1.49 -55.37
CA LEU A 8 -40.72 -0.26 -55.07
C LEU A 8 -39.76 -0.51 -53.88
N PRO A 9 -38.62 0.22 -53.79
CA PRO A 9 -37.37 -0.29 -53.26
C PRO A 9 -37.21 -0.14 -51.75
N LEU A 10 -36.48 -1.06 -51.13
CA LEU A 10 -35.94 -0.95 -49.78
C LEU A 10 -34.96 0.24 -49.74
N SER A 11 -35.37 1.35 -49.15
CA SER A 11 -34.45 2.35 -48.60
C SER A 11 -33.91 1.84 -47.27
N LEU A 12 -32.59 1.67 -47.19
CA LEU A 12 -31.85 1.43 -45.95
C LEU A 12 -32.19 2.53 -44.94
N LEU A 13 -32.88 2.16 -43.86
CA LEU A 13 -32.91 2.96 -42.65
C LEU A 13 -31.60 2.66 -41.90
N ALA A 14 -30.59 3.50 -42.11
CA ALA A 14 -29.43 3.54 -41.25
C ALA A 14 -29.90 3.98 -39.86
N LEU A 15 -30.04 3.01 -38.94
CA LEU A 15 -30.16 3.28 -37.52
C LEU A 15 -28.83 3.91 -37.07
N SER A 16 -28.77 5.23 -37.12
CA SER A 16 -27.77 6.01 -36.42
C SER A 16 -27.96 5.75 -34.93
N PHE A 17 -27.15 4.85 -34.37
CA PHE A 17 -26.94 4.81 -32.93
C PHE A 17 -26.44 6.20 -32.52
N PRO A 18 -27.07 6.87 -31.53
CA PRO A 18 -26.48 8.06 -30.99
C PRO A 18 -25.11 7.66 -30.44
N LEU A 19 -24.05 8.31 -30.92
CA LEU A 19 -22.77 8.35 -30.23
C LEU A 19 -23.10 8.79 -28.80
N LEU A 20 -23.08 7.85 -27.86
CA LEU A 20 -23.01 8.17 -26.45
C LEU A 20 -21.75 9.02 -26.32
N ALA A 21 -21.92 10.32 -26.06
CA ALA A 21 -20.83 11.17 -25.64
C ALA A 21 -20.13 10.44 -24.50
N SER A 22 -18.86 10.07 -24.69
CA SER A 22 -18.06 9.43 -23.65
C SER A 22 -17.98 10.41 -22.48
N CYS A 23 -18.79 10.17 -21.45
CA CYS A 23 -18.68 10.90 -20.20
C CYS A 23 -17.41 10.38 -19.52
N GLY A 24 -16.28 11.07 -19.71
CA GLY A 24 -15.06 10.85 -18.94
C GLY A 24 -13.84 10.34 -19.72
N ASN A 25 -12.71 10.34 -19.03
CA ASN A 25 -11.41 9.85 -19.52
C ASN A 25 -11.33 8.30 -19.60
N ILE A 26 -12.38 7.60 -19.12
CA ILE A 26 -12.53 6.16 -19.17
C ILE A 26 -13.15 5.77 -20.51
N VAL A 27 -12.48 4.91 -21.26
CA VAL A 27 -12.85 4.51 -22.61
C VAL A 27 -13.14 3.02 -22.67
N TYR A 28 -13.88 2.61 -23.70
CA TYR A 28 -14.23 1.22 -23.97
C TYR A 28 -13.44 0.66 -25.16
N ASP A 29 -13.51 -0.65 -25.33
CA ASP A 29 -12.91 -1.34 -26.46
C ASP A 29 -13.27 -0.72 -27.81
N GLY A 30 -12.26 -0.46 -28.63
CA GLY A 30 -12.39 0.22 -29.93
C GLY A 30 -12.32 1.74 -29.88
N GLN A 31 -12.10 2.34 -28.70
CA GLN A 31 -12.00 3.81 -28.54
C GLN A 31 -10.57 4.30 -28.24
N ILE A 32 -9.58 3.41 -28.20
CA ILE A 32 -8.16 3.80 -28.06
C ILE A 32 -7.55 4.09 -29.43
N ALA A 33 -6.56 4.99 -29.47
CA ALA A 33 -5.74 5.23 -30.65
C ALA A 33 -4.70 4.12 -30.88
N ASP A 34 -4.14 4.05 -32.09
CA ASP A 34 -3.12 3.05 -32.45
C ASP A 34 -1.76 3.27 -31.75
N ASN A 35 -1.51 4.50 -31.26
CA ASN A 35 -0.27 4.88 -30.61
C ASN A 35 -0.48 5.97 -29.55
N TYR A 36 0.35 5.95 -28.52
CA TYR A 36 0.39 6.95 -27.44
C TYR A 36 1.83 7.31 -27.10
N ASP A 37 2.05 8.51 -26.58
CA ASP A 37 3.35 8.92 -26.03
C ASP A 37 3.72 8.08 -24.81
N PHE A 38 2.78 7.94 -23.88
CA PHE A 38 2.96 7.19 -22.66
C PHE A 38 1.90 6.09 -22.55
N VAL A 39 2.34 4.86 -22.29
CA VAL A 39 1.45 3.74 -21.94
C VAL A 39 1.77 3.30 -20.52
N ILE A 40 0.77 3.39 -19.63
CA ILE A 40 0.85 3.03 -18.22
C ILE A 40 0.19 1.66 -18.04
N ALA A 41 0.96 0.69 -17.56
CA ALA A 41 0.47 -0.65 -17.24
C ALA A 41 0.04 -0.72 -15.78
N GLY A 42 -1.26 -0.61 -15.53
CA GLY A 42 -1.88 -0.59 -14.21
C GLY A 42 -2.51 0.76 -13.87
N GLY A 43 -3.83 0.77 -13.64
CA GLY A 43 -4.61 1.91 -13.16
C GLY A 43 -4.70 1.94 -11.63
N GLY A 44 -3.60 1.63 -10.94
CA GLY A 44 -3.51 1.59 -9.49
C GLY A 44 -3.18 2.93 -8.82
N VAL A 45 -2.50 2.88 -7.68
CA VAL A 45 -2.10 4.07 -6.90
C VAL A 45 -1.23 4.99 -7.74
N ALA A 46 -0.05 4.51 -8.15
CA ALA A 46 0.89 5.33 -8.89
C ALA A 46 0.47 5.57 -10.34
N GLY A 47 -0.16 4.57 -10.99
CA GLY A 47 -0.56 4.66 -12.39
C GLY A 47 -1.53 5.81 -12.66
N LEU A 48 -2.53 6.02 -11.79
CA LEU A 48 -3.50 7.11 -11.97
C LEU A 48 -2.93 8.49 -11.61
N VAL A 49 -1.98 8.56 -10.68
CA VAL A 49 -1.20 9.79 -10.43
C VAL A 49 -0.46 10.19 -11.70
N LEU A 50 0.31 9.26 -12.27
CA LEU A 50 1.08 9.49 -13.49
C LEU A 50 0.17 9.85 -14.67
N ALA A 51 -0.96 9.15 -14.83
CA ALA A 51 -1.92 9.46 -15.87
C ALA A 51 -2.43 10.91 -15.79
N ALA A 52 -2.83 11.33 -14.59
CA ALA A 52 -3.28 12.69 -14.33
C ALA A 52 -2.17 13.72 -14.55
N ARG A 53 -0.95 13.47 -14.06
CA ARG A 53 0.15 14.43 -14.17
C ARG A 53 0.70 14.56 -15.58
N LEU A 54 0.86 13.45 -16.31
CA LEU A 54 1.42 13.48 -17.67
C LEU A 54 0.44 14.10 -18.67
N SER A 55 -0.86 13.85 -18.50
CA SER A 55 -1.89 14.42 -19.38
C SER A 55 -2.20 15.90 -19.13
N GLU A 56 -1.58 16.54 -18.12
CA GLU A 56 -1.63 18.01 -17.97
C GLU A 56 -0.99 18.73 -19.17
N ASP A 57 -0.02 18.12 -19.86
CA ASP A 57 0.49 18.62 -21.14
C ASP A 57 -0.39 18.09 -22.28
N ALA A 58 -1.22 18.97 -22.86
CA ALA A 58 -2.13 18.63 -23.95
C ALA A 58 -1.42 18.10 -25.22
N ASN A 59 -0.09 18.27 -25.35
CA ASN A 59 0.70 17.74 -26.45
C ASN A 59 1.22 16.32 -26.20
N LYS A 60 0.86 15.70 -25.07
CA LYS A 60 1.28 14.34 -24.70
C LYS A 60 0.05 13.45 -24.57
N THR A 61 0.04 12.36 -25.32
CA THR A 61 -1.02 11.35 -25.29
C THR A 61 -0.69 10.27 -24.26
N VAL A 62 -1.65 9.95 -23.40
CA VAL A 62 -1.48 8.99 -22.30
C VAL A 62 -2.58 7.92 -22.35
N LEU A 63 -2.16 6.66 -22.32
CA LEU A 63 -3.04 5.51 -22.18
C LEU A 63 -2.75 4.78 -20.86
N VAL A 64 -3.80 4.47 -20.10
CA VAL A 64 -3.75 3.54 -18.97
C VAL A 64 -4.43 2.24 -19.37
N LEU A 65 -3.76 1.11 -19.14
CA LEU A 65 -4.32 -0.23 -19.28
C LEU A 65 -4.50 -0.83 -17.89
N GLU A 66 -5.76 -0.95 -17.45
CA GLU A 66 -6.12 -1.52 -16.15
C GLU A 66 -6.75 -2.90 -16.33
N ALA A 67 -6.23 -3.91 -15.62
CA ALA A 67 -6.69 -5.28 -15.71
C ALA A 67 -8.10 -5.49 -15.13
N GLY A 68 -8.46 -4.72 -14.11
CA GLY A 68 -9.75 -4.74 -13.45
C GLY A 68 -10.82 -3.90 -14.13
N ASP A 69 -12.03 -4.04 -13.61
CA ASP A 69 -13.20 -3.24 -14.02
C ASP A 69 -13.11 -1.80 -13.47
N THR A 70 -14.00 -0.90 -13.91
CA THR A 70 -14.04 0.48 -13.42
C THR A 70 -14.40 0.55 -11.94
N GLY A 71 -15.19 -0.40 -11.44
CA GLY A 71 -15.70 -0.42 -10.06
C GLY A 71 -17.01 0.35 -9.87
N ASP A 72 -17.61 0.90 -10.94
CA ASP A 72 -18.86 1.67 -10.84
C ASP A 72 -20.03 0.83 -10.31
N ALA A 73 -20.10 -0.44 -10.71
CA ALA A 73 -21.13 -1.37 -10.26
C ALA A 73 -21.07 -1.69 -8.75
N VAL A 74 -19.91 -1.48 -8.12
CA VAL A 74 -19.67 -1.75 -6.69
C VAL A 74 -19.21 -0.51 -5.93
N LYS A 75 -19.50 0.68 -6.48
CA LYS A 75 -19.03 1.96 -5.93
C LYS A 75 -19.42 2.16 -4.47
N SER A 76 -20.61 1.73 -4.05
CA SER A 76 -21.04 1.81 -2.64
C SER A 76 -20.22 0.91 -1.69
N SER A 77 -19.72 -0.22 -2.16
CA SER A 77 -18.82 -1.08 -1.38
C SER A 77 -17.42 -0.47 -1.25
N ILE A 78 -16.95 0.23 -2.27
CA ILE A 78 -15.64 0.91 -2.29
C ILE A 78 -15.65 2.20 -1.47
N ASP A 79 -16.64 3.05 -1.71
CA ASP A 79 -16.67 4.43 -1.23
C ASP A 79 -16.96 4.53 0.28
N ILE A 80 -17.60 3.54 0.90
CA ILE A 80 -17.91 3.57 2.34
C ILE A 80 -16.71 2.98 3.11
N PRO A 81 -15.95 3.76 3.91
CA PRO A 81 -14.73 3.27 4.57
C PRO A 81 -14.95 2.01 5.42
N GLY A 82 -16.01 1.99 6.24
CA GLY A 82 -16.35 0.86 7.10
C GLY A 82 -16.69 -0.42 6.33
N ASN A 83 -17.07 -0.34 5.04
CA ASN A 83 -17.28 -1.52 4.20
C ASN A 83 -15.98 -2.26 3.89
N ALA A 84 -14.81 -1.65 4.11
CA ALA A 84 -13.57 -2.40 4.20
C ALA A 84 -13.73 -3.56 5.21
N TYR A 85 -14.42 -3.39 6.34
CA TYR A 85 -14.52 -4.45 7.36
C TYR A 85 -15.80 -5.26 7.36
N TYR A 86 -16.92 -4.68 6.93
CA TYR A 86 -18.25 -5.29 7.08
C TYR A 86 -18.86 -5.75 5.75
N SER A 87 -18.35 -5.26 4.61
CA SER A 87 -18.88 -5.57 3.28
C SER A 87 -17.76 -5.57 2.24
N SER A 88 -16.63 -6.19 2.61
CA SER A 88 -15.43 -6.25 1.78
C SER A 88 -15.71 -6.96 0.46
N LEU A 89 -15.09 -6.49 -0.61
CA LEU A 89 -15.12 -7.15 -1.93
C LEU A 89 -14.16 -8.37 -2.00
N PHE A 90 -13.52 -8.77 -0.90
CA PHE A 90 -12.59 -9.90 -0.87
C PHE A 90 -13.24 -11.18 -1.42
N GLY A 91 -12.49 -11.92 -2.24
CA GLY A 91 -12.98 -13.14 -2.91
C GLY A 91 -13.81 -12.90 -4.18
N THR A 92 -14.08 -11.64 -4.55
CA THR A 92 -14.73 -11.29 -5.83
C THR A 92 -13.70 -11.04 -6.93
N SER A 93 -14.16 -10.80 -8.16
CA SER A 93 -13.30 -10.44 -9.30
C SER A 93 -12.59 -9.08 -9.17
N TYR A 94 -12.97 -8.26 -8.18
CA TYR A 94 -12.31 -6.98 -7.88
C TYR A 94 -10.99 -7.16 -7.10
N PHE A 95 -10.59 -8.41 -6.85
CA PHE A 95 -9.32 -8.77 -6.26
C PHE A 95 -8.52 -9.71 -7.18
N TRP A 96 -7.20 -9.52 -7.18
CA TRP A 96 -6.27 -10.57 -7.56
C TRP A 96 -6.24 -11.64 -6.45
N PRO A 97 -6.48 -12.91 -6.77
CA PRO A 97 -6.51 -13.99 -5.78
C PRO A 97 -5.11 -14.55 -5.51
N TYR A 98 -4.10 -13.69 -5.36
CA TYR A 98 -2.74 -14.13 -5.08
C TYR A 98 -2.65 -14.86 -3.75
N GLN A 99 -1.69 -15.78 -3.67
CA GLN A 99 -1.37 -16.54 -2.48
C GLN A 99 0.13 -16.87 -2.48
N THR A 100 0.71 -17.05 -1.30
CA THR A 100 2.10 -17.52 -1.20
C THR A 100 2.20 -18.99 -1.62
N VAL A 101 3.41 -19.47 -1.89
CA VAL A 101 3.71 -20.90 -1.74
C VAL A 101 3.60 -21.33 -0.28
N ALA A 102 3.59 -22.63 -0.02
CA ALA A 102 3.65 -23.14 1.35
C ALA A 102 4.90 -22.59 2.06
N GLN A 103 4.72 -21.97 3.22
CA GLN A 103 5.78 -21.30 3.97
C GLN A 103 6.33 -22.24 5.07
N PRO A 104 7.52 -22.84 4.94
CA PRO A 104 7.99 -23.89 5.84
C PRO A 104 8.08 -23.44 7.30
N ASN A 105 8.55 -22.22 7.55
CA ASN A 105 8.70 -21.65 8.90
C ASN A 105 7.39 -21.06 9.45
N ALA A 106 6.30 -21.08 8.66
CA ALA A 106 4.96 -20.68 9.07
C ALA A 106 3.98 -21.85 8.99
N GLY A 107 4.44 -23.06 9.33
CA GLY A 107 3.61 -24.25 9.45
C GLY A 107 3.18 -24.83 8.12
N ASN A 108 3.95 -24.60 7.05
CA ASN A 108 3.60 -24.93 5.66
C ASN A 108 2.28 -24.32 5.19
N ARG A 109 1.85 -23.21 5.80
CA ARG A 109 0.62 -22.52 5.40
C ARG A 109 0.82 -21.82 4.06
N VAL A 110 -0.26 -21.80 3.27
CA VAL A 110 -0.42 -20.94 2.09
C VAL A 110 -1.21 -19.72 2.53
N ILE A 111 -0.59 -18.54 2.46
CA ILE A 111 -1.16 -17.32 3.03
C ILE A 111 -1.74 -16.46 1.89
N PRO A 112 -3.04 -16.08 1.95
CA PRO A 112 -3.65 -15.21 0.94
C PRO A 112 -2.99 -13.84 0.85
N GLN A 113 -2.83 -13.35 -0.38
CA GLN A 113 -2.23 -12.05 -0.72
C GLN A 113 -3.14 -11.20 -1.63
N PRO A 114 -4.42 -10.98 -1.27
CA PRO A 114 -5.39 -10.25 -2.09
C PRO A 114 -4.93 -8.84 -2.48
N ARG A 115 -4.99 -8.48 -3.77
CA ARG A 115 -4.67 -7.11 -4.25
C ARG A 115 -5.81 -6.54 -5.07
N GLY A 116 -5.97 -5.22 -5.09
CA GLY A 116 -7.05 -4.58 -5.84
C GLY A 116 -6.89 -4.83 -7.33
N LYS A 117 -7.94 -5.38 -7.96
CA LYS A 117 -8.08 -5.57 -9.41
C LYS A 117 -9.29 -4.77 -9.88
N VAL A 118 -9.15 -3.45 -9.83
CA VAL A 118 -10.19 -2.45 -10.12
C VAL A 118 -9.49 -1.12 -10.39
N LEU A 119 -10.10 -0.21 -11.14
CA LEU A 119 -9.56 1.14 -11.30
C LEU A 119 -9.40 1.83 -9.94
N GLY A 120 -8.17 2.23 -9.61
CA GLY A 120 -7.75 2.65 -8.26
C GLY A 120 -6.82 1.65 -7.56
N GLY A 121 -6.76 0.41 -8.06
CA GLY A 121 -5.97 -0.69 -7.52
C GLY A 121 -6.24 -0.94 -6.04
N SER A 122 -5.19 -1.26 -5.29
CA SER A 122 -5.32 -1.54 -3.85
C SER A 122 -5.81 -0.34 -3.02
N SER A 123 -5.71 0.92 -3.49
CA SER A 123 -6.28 2.05 -2.74
C SER A 123 -7.81 2.06 -2.71
N ALA A 124 -8.47 1.39 -3.66
CA ALA A 124 -9.92 1.25 -3.68
C ALA A 124 -10.46 0.23 -2.64
N ILE A 125 -9.59 -0.60 -2.08
CA ILE A 125 -10.00 -1.77 -1.26
C ILE A 125 -9.24 -1.91 0.07
N ASN A 126 -8.24 -1.08 0.35
CA ASN A 126 -7.41 -1.19 1.56
C ASN A 126 -8.12 -0.65 2.82
N GLY A 127 -7.43 -0.71 3.95
CA GLY A 127 -7.88 -0.20 5.25
C GLY A 127 -7.82 1.33 5.44
N LEU A 128 -7.52 2.11 4.39
CA LEU A 128 -7.49 3.59 4.38
C LEU A 128 -6.45 4.29 5.26
N TYR A 129 -5.63 3.57 6.04
CA TYR A 129 -4.60 4.17 6.89
C TYR A 129 -3.56 4.94 6.07
N LEU A 130 -3.14 6.06 6.61
CA LEU A 130 -2.21 6.97 5.95
C LEU A 130 -1.13 7.40 6.93
N VAL A 131 -0.01 6.68 6.87
CA VAL A 131 1.20 6.87 7.67
C VAL A 131 2.37 7.03 6.72
N ARG A 132 3.27 7.96 7.00
CA ARG A 132 4.48 8.20 6.22
C ARG A 132 5.69 7.47 6.82
N PRO A 133 6.68 7.10 5.99
CA PRO A 133 7.93 6.52 6.48
C PRO A 133 8.69 7.52 7.35
N SER A 134 9.63 7.01 8.16
CA SER A 134 10.56 7.87 8.89
C SER A 134 11.64 8.42 7.96
N LYS A 135 12.15 9.62 8.27
CA LYS A 135 13.26 10.26 7.54
C LYS A 135 14.46 9.35 7.41
N ILE A 136 14.81 8.64 8.49
CA ILE A 136 15.96 7.73 8.56
C ILE A 136 15.86 6.63 7.51
N GLU A 137 14.66 6.09 7.28
CA GLU A 137 14.45 4.99 6.34
C GLU A 137 14.51 5.50 4.90
N VAL A 138 13.92 6.65 4.61
CA VAL A 138 13.97 7.26 3.27
C VAL A 138 15.41 7.68 2.92
N ASP A 139 16.15 8.25 3.88
CA ASP A 139 17.55 8.60 3.66
C ASP A 139 18.45 7.36 3.54
N ALA A 140 18.13 6.28 4.25
CA ALA A 140 18.81 5.00 4.09
C ALA A 140 18.60 4.43 2.67
N TRP A 141 17.38 4.52 2.14
CA TRP A 141 17.10 4.22 0.74
C TRP A 141 17.92 5.11 -0.22
N ALA A 142 17.91 6.43 -0.03
CA ALA A 142 18.72 7.34 -0.84
C ALA A 142 20.22 6.99 -0.79
N GLY A 143 20.70 6.55 0.37
CA GLY A 143 22.06 6.03 0.57
C GLY A 143 22.37 4.81 -0.30
N LEU A 144 21.46 3.84 -0.38
CA LEU A 144 21.59 2.68 -1.27
C LEU A 144 21.67 3.11 -2.75
N ILE A 145 20.88 4.10 -3.16
CA ILE A 145 20.92 4.64 -4.53
C ILE A 145 22.24 5.37 -4.81
N SER A 146 22.81 6.07 -3.84
CA SER A 146 24.06 6.82 -4.03
C SER A 146 25.25 5.94 -4.45
N SER A 147 25.15 4.63 -4.18
CA SER A 147 26.12 3.62 -4.62
C SER A 147 25.92 3.13 -6.06
N GLN A 148 24.92 3.64 -6.80
CA GLN A 148 24.68 3.27 -8.20
C GLN A 148 25.79 3.79 -9.13
N ASP A 149 26.14 2.97 -10.12
CA ASP A 149 27.00 3.39 -11.24
C ASP A 149 26.38 4.60 -11.95
N GLY A 150 27.00 5.78 -11.80
CA GLY A 150 26.51 7.01 -12.42
C GLY A 150 25.29 7.63 -11.76
N ALA A 151 25.10 7.44 -10.45
CA ALA A 151 24.03 8.06 -9.67
C ALA A 151 23.94 9.59 -9.90
N THR A 152 22.98 10.01 -10.70
CA THR A 152 22.75 11.44 -11.00
C THR A 152 21.64 12.04 -10.15
N ASN A 153 20.69 11.21 -9.69
CA ASN A 153 19.47 11.66 -9.04
C ASN A 153 19.19 11.00 -7.68
N ALA A 154 20.19 10.50 -6.96
CA ALA A 154 19.99 9.91 -5.63
C ALA A 154 19.29 10.88 -4.64
N SER A 155 19.61 12.18 -4.69
CA SER A 155 18.96 13.22 -3.87
C SER A 155 17.48 13.45 -4.18
N THR A 156 17.01 12.98 -5.34
CA THR A 156 15.58 12.98 -5.69
C THR A 156 14.76 12.07 -4.77
N TRP A 157 15.43 11.13 -4.11
CA TRP A 157 14.83 10.13 -3.23
C TRP A 157 15.21 10.34 -1.77
N SER A 158 15.79 11.49 -1.40
CA SER A 158 15.97 11.86 0.01
C SER A 158 14.62 12.12 0.68
N TRP A 159 14.62 12.14 2.02
CA TRP A 159 13.44 12.50 2.79
C TRP A 159 12.84 13.84 2.34
N GLU A 160 13.65 14.87 2.16
CA GLU A 160 13.16 16.21 1.79
C GLU A 160 12.37 16.19 0.47
N SER A 161 12.92 15.52 -0.54
CA SER A 161 12.30 15.43 -1.86
C SER A 161 11.02 14.59 -1.82
N LEU A 162 11.06 13.43 -1.16
CA LEU A 162 9.90 12.55 -1.06
C LEU A 162 8.80 13.14 -0.17
N PHE A 163 9.16 13.82 0.92
CA PHE A 163 8.23 14.48 1.83
C PHE A 163 7.45 15.60 1.13
N GLU A 164 8.14 16.44 0.36
CA GLU A 164 7.45 17.47 -0.44
C GLU A 164 6.57 16.85 -1.53
N ALA A 165 6.99 15.73 -2.14
CA ALA A 165 6.14 15.00 -3.09
C ALA A 165 4.91 14.37 -2.41
N MET A 166 5.04 13.83 -1.19
CA MET A 166 3.92 13.33 -0.39
C MET A 166 2.95 14.47 -0.02
N LYS A 167 3.46 15.63 0.43
CA LYS A 167 2.64 16.82 0.68
C LYS A 167 1.94 17.32 -0.58
N LYS A 168 2.59 17.26 -1.74
CA LYS A 168 1.97 17.63 -3.02
C LYS A 168 0.79 16.73 -3.39
N SER A 169 0.80 15.46 -2.95
CA SER A 169 -0.29 14.52 -3.23
C SER A 169 -1.55 14.78 -2.39
N GLU A 170 -1.43 15.49 -1.28
CA GLU A 170 -2.47 15.55 -0.25
C GLU A 170 -3.12 16.94 -0.10
N THR A 171 -4.39 16.92 0.29
CA THR A 171 -5.10 18.01 0.96
C THR A 171 -5.49 17.54 2.35
N PHE A 172 -4.77 18.03 3.35
CA PHE A 172 -5.03 17.73 4.74
C PHE A 172 -6.18 18.56 5.28
N MET A 173 -7.05 17.88 6.04
CA MET A 173 -8.16 18.48 6.75
C MET A 173 -8.09 18.05 8.23
N PRO A 174 -7.95 19.00 9.16
CA PRO A 174 -7.87 18.68 10.58
C PRO A 174 -9.17 18.06 11.10
N PRO A 175 -9.12 17.24 12.17
CA PRO A 175 -10.32 16.69 12.78
C PRO A 175 -11.20 17.80 13.36
N SER A 176 -12.49 17.52 13.54
CA SER A 176 -13.34 18.40 14.35
C SER A 176 -12.84 18.44 15.79
N LYS A 177 -13.15 19.50 16.54
CA LYS A 177 -12.68 19.64 17.93
C LYS A 177 -13.08 18.47 18.82
N ASP A 178 -14.29 17.96 18.64
CA ASP A 178 -14.81 16.84 19.44
C ASP A 178 -14.06 15.54 19.12
N ILE A 179 -13.81 15.25 17.83
CA ILE A 179 -13.02 14.08 17.41
C ILE A 179 -11.57 14.20 17.88
N GLN A 180 -11.00 15.41 17.78
CA GLN A 180 -9.64 15.67 18.25
C GLN A 180 -9.51 15.40 19.76
N GLN A 181 -10.46 15.89 20.54
CA GLN A 181 -10.47 15.71 22.00
C GLN A 181 -10.70 14.25 22.40
N GLU A 182 -11.68 13.57 21.78
CA GLU A 182 -12.01 12.18 22.09
C GLU A 182 -10.86 11.22 21.75
N GLY A 183 -10.20 11.41 20.60
CA GLY A 183 -9.06 10.59 20.20
C GLY A 183 -7.72 10.98 20.83
N SER A 184 -7.66 12.07 21.59
CA SER A 184 -6.38 12.68 22.01
C SER A 184 -5.42 12.92 20.82
N ILE A 185 -5.97 13.40 19.70
CA ILE A 185 -5.26 13.51 18.42
C ILE A 185 -4.29 14.68 18.44
N GLN A 186 -3.03 14.42 18.09
CA GLN A 186 -1.97 15.40 17.88
C GLN A 186 -1.58 15.43 16.41
N PHE A 187 -1.34 16.62 15.87
CA PHE A 187 -0.84 16.83 14.51
C PHE A 187 -0.13 18.19 14.41
N ASP A 188 0.84 18.30 13.49
CA ASP A 188 1.45 19.58 13.12
C ASP A 188 0.96 20.01 11.72
N PRO A 189 0.25 21.15 11.61
CA PRO A 189 -0.15 21.70 10.33
C PRO A 189 1.00 21.89 9.32
N ALA A 190 2.23 22.13 9.77
CA ALA A 190 3.39 22.38 8.91
C ALA A 190 3.85 21.13 8.14
N SER A 191 3.50 19.94 8.65
CA SER A 191 3.86 18.66 8.04
C SER A 191 2.93 18.26 6.91
N HIS A 192 1.91 19.06 6.63
CA HIS A 192 0.87 18.70 5.69
C HIS A 192 0.80 19.60 4.43
N GLY A 193 0.32 19.00 3.34
CA GLY A 193 -0.13 19.69 2.13
C GLY A 193 -1.60 20.04 2.19
N TYR A 194 -2.03 21.05 1.43
CA TYR A 194 -3.40 21.59 1.47
C TYR A 194 -4.00 21.81 0.07
N THR A 195 -3.33 21.32 -0.97
CA THR A 195 -3.69 21.60 -2.36
C THR A 195 -3.63 20.37 -3.27
N GLY A 196 -3.18 19.22 -2.74
CA GLY A 196 -3.11 17.97 -3.47
C GLY A 196 -4.47 17.31 -3.63
N PRO A 197 -4.61 16.38 -4.59
CA PRO A 197 -5.92 15.78 -4.92
C PRO A 197 -6.44 14.76 -3.89
N LEU A 198 -5.57 14.15 -3.07
CA LEU A 198 -5.97 13.12 -2.11
C LEU A 198 -6.44 13.75 -0.79
N ASP A 199 -7.63 13.41 -0.31
CA ASP A 199 -8.08 13.86 1.01
C ASP A 199 -7.33 13.09 2.10
N TYR A 200 -6.65 13.84 2.96
CA TYR A 200 -5.92 13.35 4.14
C TYR A 200 -6.66 13.89 5.37
N SER A 201 -7.40 13.04 6.09
CA SER A 201 -8.23 13.51 7.19
C SER A 201 -8.33 12.46 8.31
N TYR A 202 -9.31 12.62 9.19
CA TYR A 202 -9.65 11.66 10.23
C TYR A 202 -11.10 11.22 10.03
N PRO A 203 -11.48 10.03 10.52
CA PRO A 203 -12.88 9.63 10.57
C PRO A 203 -13.76 10.69 11.25
N GLY A 204 -14.99 10.85 10.75
CA GLY A 204 -16.02 11.70 11.33
C GLY A 204 -16.64 11.15 12.62
N TYR A 205 -16.23 9.95 13.02
CA TYR A 205 -16.59 9.30 14.27
C TYR A 205 -15.38 8.53 14.80
N ILE A 206 -15.19 8.55 16.12
CA ILE A 206 -14.13 7.81 16.80
C ILE A 206 -14.71 7.15 18.06
N LEU A 207 -14.24 5.95 18.36
CA LEU A 207 -14.64 5.24 19.58
C LEU A 207 -13.87 5.82 20.78
N PRO A 208 -14.52 6.06 21.94
CA PRO A 208 -13.85 6.62 23.12
C PRO A 208 -12.61 5.88 23.59
N VAL A 209 -12.57 4.55 23.41
CA VAL A 209 -11.41 3.72 23.78
C VAL A 209 -10.14 4.13 23.02
N VAL A 210 -10.26 4.75 21.85
CA VAL A 210 -9.10 5.28 21.11
C VAL A 210 -8.37 6.36 21.90
N GLY A 211 -9.08 7.20 22.66
CA GLY A 211 -8.48 8.23 23.52
C GLY A 211 -7.60 7.69 24.65
N ASN A 212 -7.74 6.40 24.99
CA ASN A 212 -6.91 5.73 25.97
C ASN A 212 -5.56 5.26 25.41
N TRP A 213 -5.38 5.26 24.09
CA TRP A 213 -4.24 4.65 23.43
C TRP A 213 -2.91 5.30 23.82
N THR A 214 -2.74 6.57 23.46
CA THR A 214 -1.47 7.29 23.62
C THR A 214 -1.05 7.40 25.09
N SER A 215 -1.99 7.62 26.01
CA SER A 215 -1.72 7.67 27.45
C SER A 215 -1.34 6.32 28.06
N THR A 216 -1.89 5.21 27.54
CA THR A 216 -1.51 3.86 27.99
C THR A 216 -0.07 3.56 27.61
N LEU A 217 0.35 3.88 26.39
CA LEU A 217 1.72 3.69 25.94
C LEU A 217 2.71 4.61 26.68
N ASP A 218 2.34 5.87 26.90
CA ASP A 218 3.15 6.83 27.66
C ASP A 218 3.44 6.32 29.08
N GLY A 219 2.42 5.76 29.73
CA GLY A 219 2.52 5.17 31.07
C GLY A 219 3.50 4.00 31.20
N ILE A 220 3.94 3.40 30.08
CA ILE A 220 4.95 2.34 30.05
C ILE A 220 6.25 2.75 29.35
N GLY A 221 6.41 4.04 29.04
CA GLY A 221 7.65 4.62 28.51
C GLY A 221 7.72 4.77 26.99
N ILE A 222 6.62 4.53 26.26
CA ILE A 222 6.54 4.78 24.81
C ILE A 222 5.73 6.07 24.59
N PRO A 223 6.39 7.22 24.37
CA PRO A 223 5.71 8.51 24.39
C PRO A 223 4.76 8.68 23.19
N PRO A 224 3.76 9.56 23.28
CA PRO A 224 3.00 9.98 22.12
C PRO A 224 3.92 10.67 21.10
N SER A 225 3.81 10.32 19.82
CA SER A 225 4.49 11.05 18.76
C SER A 225 3.75 12.37 18.53
N PRO A 226 4.40 13.53 18.72
CA PRO A 226 3.75 14.83 18.50
C PRO A 226 3.42 15.06 17.03
N ASP A 227 4.16 14.40 16.12
CA ASP A 227 3.93 14.44 14.68
C ASP A 227 4.57 13.24 13.97
N ALA A 228 3.79 12.17 13.80
CA ALA A 228 4.21 10.98 13.08
C ALA A 228 4.35 11.21 11.56
N ASN A 229 3.81 12.30 11.01
CA ASN A 229 3.83 12.57 9.58
C ASN A 229 5.06 13.39 9.14
N ALA A 230 5.85 13.95 10.09
CA ALA A 230 7.09 14.68 9.83
C ALA A 230 8.34 13.81 9.60
N GLY A 231 8.18 12.49 9.49
CA GLY A 231 9.30 11.56 9.34
C GLY A 231 9.93 11.16 10.67
N ASN A 232 9.22 11.37 11.78
CA ASN A 232 9.53 10.80 13.09
C ASN A 232 8.43 9.83 13.51
N GLY A 233 8.50 8.60 13.01
CA GLY A 233 7.46 7.59 13.21
C GLY A 233 7.42 6.98 14.61
N TRP A 234 8.47 7.12 15.42
CA TRP A 234 8.56 6.48 16.75
C TRP A 234 7.53 7.03 17.74
N GLY A 235 6.91 6.14 18.51
CA GLY A 235 5.94 6.46 19.55
C GLY A 235 4.51 6.11 19.17
N ALA A 236 3.54 6.58 19.98
CA ALA A 236 2.12 6.31 19.83
C ALA A 236 1.36 7.51 19.23
N PHE A 237 0.42 7.30 18.32
CA PHE A 237 -0.38 8.37 17.72
C PHE A 237 -1.70 7.86 17.16
N ILE A 238 -2.55 8.79 16.75
CA ILE A 238 -3.76 8.50 15.97
C ILE A 238 -3.48 8.87 14.52
N ALA A 239 -3.45 7.89 13.64
CA ALA A 239 -3.11 8.06 12.24
C ALA A 239 -4.24 8.74 11.45
N THR A 240 -3.81 9.49 10.45
CA THR A 240 -4.67 10.02 9.38
C THR A 240 -5.20 8.90 8.48
N SER A 241 -6.21 9.23 7.69
CA SER A 241 -6.93 8.30 6.82
C SER A 241 -7.27 8.94 5.47
N SER A 242 -7.43 8.10 4.45
CA SER A 242 -7.84 8.49 3.08
C SER A 242 -9.35 8.71 3.00
N ILE A 243 -9.86 9.71 3.70
CA ILE A 243 -11.31 9.95 3.83
C ILE A 243 -11.60 11.39 3.41
N ASN A 244 -12.61 11.55 2.55
CA ASN A 244 -13.16 12.85 2.23
C ASN A 244 -14.00 13.35 3.41
N PRO A 245 -13.64 14.45 4.08
CA PRO A 245 -14.30 14.88 5.32
C PRO A 245 -15.63 15.61 5.08
N VAL A 246 -16.01 15.88 3.83
CA VAL A 246 -17.27 16.55 3.49
C VAL A 246 -18.41 15.55 3.40
N ASN A 247 -18.16 14.40 2.76
CA ASN A 247 -19.18 13.38 2.51
C ASN A 247 -18.88 12.03 3.19
N TRP A 248 -17.70 11.89 3.81
CA TRP A 248 -17.23 10.70 4.53
C TRP A 248 -16.99 9.47 3.65
N THR A 249 -16.73 9.67 2.35
CA THR A 249 -16.33 8.59 1.45
C THR A 249 -14.83 8.37 1.43
N ARG A 250 -14.39 7.18 1.06
CA ARG A 250 -13.00 6.86 0.71
C ARG A 250 -12.48 7.85 -0.33
N SER A 251 -11.27 8.38 -0.11
CA SER A 251 -10.49 9.15 -1.08
C SER A 251 -9.33 8.29 -1.57
N TYR A 252 -9.40 7.80 -2.80
CA TYR A 252 -8.45 6.85 -3.38
C TYR A 252 -8.00 7.29 -4.77
N SER A 253 -7.05 6.60 -5.41
CA SER A 253 -6.34 7.19 -6.55
C SER A 253 -7.25 7.54 -7.72
N ARG A 254 -8.35 6.79 -7.95
CA ARG A 254 -9.36 7.16 -8.95
C ARG A 254 -10.15 8.41 -8.53
N SER A 255 -10.75 8.41 -7.33
CA SER A 255 -11.58 9.53 -6.88
C SER A 255 -10.79 10.82 -6.67
N ALA A 256 -9.50 10.72 -6.37
CA ALA A 256 -8.60 11.85 -6.18
C ALA A 256 -8.04 12.37 -7.52
N TYR A 257 -7.49 11.49 -8.36
CA TYR A 257 -6.71 11.92 -9.53
C TYR A 257 -7.47 11.88 -10.86
N ILE A 258 -8.57 11.14 -10.97
CA ILE A 258 -9.28 10.93 -12.25
C ILE A 258 -10.66 11.54 -12.25
N ASP A 259 -11.52 11.16 -11.30
CA ASP A 259 -12.93 11.59 -11.28
C ASP A 259 -13.10 13.13 -11.24
N PRO A 260 -12.23 13.92 -10.57
CA PRO A 260 -12.32 15.38 -10.58
C PRO A 260 -11.83 16.05 -11.86
N LEU A 261 -11.16 15.32 -12.76
CA LEU A 261 -10.63 15.90 -13.99
C LEU A 261 -11.76 16.22 -14.97
N PRO A 262 -11.66 17.35 -15.71
CA PRO A 262 -12.45 17.48 -16.93
C PRO A 262 -12.07 16.37 -17.91
N THR A 263 -12.93 16.12 -18.88
CA THR A 263 -12.56 15.25 -20.01
C THR A 263 -11.35 15.85 -20.73
N ARG A 264 -10.27 15.07 -20.82
CA ARG A 264 -9.01 15.41 -21.48
C ARG A 264 -8.88 14.56 -22.73
N PRO A 265 -8.89 15.15 -23.95
CA PRO A 265 -8.85 14.37 -25.19
C PRO A 265 -7.53 13.60 -25.39
N ASN A 266 -6.49 13.92 -24.63
CA ASN A 266 -5.18 13.27 -24.65
C ASN A 266 -5.01 12.20 -23.56
N LEU A 267 -6.05 11.88 -22.78
CA LEU A 267 -6.04 10.83 -21.77
C LEU A 267 -7.07 9.75 -22.09
N SER A 268 -6.63 8.51 -22.16
CA SER A 268 -7.50 7.34 -22.30
C SER A 268 -7.21 6.34 -21.19
N ILE A 269 -8.25 5.83 -20.53
CA ILE A 269 -8.15 4.79 -19.49
C ILE A 269 -9.02 3.62 -19.92
N LEU A 270 -8.38 2.51 -20.28
CA LEU A 270 -9.07 1.29 -20.70
C LEU A 270 -9.07 0.27 -19.53
N SER A 271 -10.26 -0.06 -19.04
CA SER A 271 -10.48 -1.12 -18.05
C SER A 271 -10.58 -2.50 -18.71
N ASN A 272 -10.52 -3.56 -17.92
CA ASN A 272 -10.54 -4.95 -18.39
C ASN A 272 -9.48 -5.22 -19.49
N ALA A 273 -8.30 -4.60 -19.35
CA ALA A 273 -7.17 -4.68 -20.26
C ALA A 273 -5.92 -5.09 -19.47
N THR A 274 -5.73 -6.40 -19.33
CA THR A 274 -4.54 -6.96 -18.67
C THR A 274 -3.35 -6.85 -19.60
N VAL A 275 -2.33 -6.09 -19.21
CA VAL A 275 -1.04 -6.05 -19.92
C VAL A 275 -0.35 -7.39 -19.78
N THR A 276 0.09 -7.96 -20.90
CA THR A 276 0.57 -9.34 -20.94
C THR A 276 2.07 -9.42 -21.18
N ARG A 277 2.61 -8.51 -21.98
CA ARG A 277 4.04 -8.32 -22.19
C ARG A 277 4.32 -7.03 -22.95
N LEU A 278 5.57 -6.62 -22.92
CA LEU A 278 6.12 -5.59 -23.79
C LEU A 278 6.63 -6.23 -25.10
N ILE A 279 6.53 -5.47 -26.19
CA ILE A 279 7.06 -5.85 -27.50
C ILE A 279 8.23 -4.92 -27.79
N PHE A 280 9.38 -5.49 -28.15
CA PHE A 280 10.61 -4.75 -28.40
C PHE A 280 10.97 -4.77 -29.89
N ASN A 281 11.55 -3.67 -30.38
CA ASN A 281 12.15 -3.59 -31.71
C ASN A 281 13.68 -3.64 -31.62
N GLY A 282 14.31 -4.28 -32.61
CA GLY A 282 15.77 -4.27 -32.81
C GLY A 282 16.55 -5.24 -31.94
N THR A 283 17.88 -5.16 -32.03
CA THR A 283 18.83 -5.89 -31.18
C THR A 283 19.40 -4.94 -30.13
N ASN A 284 19.72 -5.43 -28.92
CA ASN A 284 20.27 -4.61 -27.83
C ASN A 284 21.54 -3.88 -28.30
N SER A 285 21.42 -2.58 -28.58
CA SER A 285 22.43 -1.77 -29.27
C SER A 285 23.34 -0.99 -28.31
N GLY A 286 23.49 -1.45 -27.07
CA GLY A 286 24.23 -0.76 -26.02
C GLY A 286 23.47 0.40 -25.36
N ALA A 287 22.46 0.98 -26.03
CA ALA A 287 21.53 1.97 -25.48
C ALA A 287 20.30 1.34 -24.77
N GLY A 288 20.23 0.00 -24.72
CA GLY A 288 19.11 -0.77 -24.21
C GLY A 288 18.05 -1.11 -25.26
N LEU A 289 17.19 -2.10 -24.97
CA LEU A 289 16.07 -2.47 -25.84
C LEU A 289 14.93 -1.45 -25.74
N ASN A 290 14.36 -1.10 -26.88
CA ASN A 290 13.26 -0.15 -26.96
C ASN A 290 11.92 -0.89 -27.07
N ALA A 291 11.04 -0.71 -26.08
CA ALA A 291 9.66 -1.18 -26.13
C ALA A 291 8.89 -0.35 -27.18
N SER A 292 8.48 -0.99 -28.26
CA SER A 292 7.76 -0.38 -29.38
C SER A 292 6.25 -0.47 -29.23
N ALA A 293 5.76 -1.47 -28.49
CA ALA A 293 4.35 -1.65 -28.22
C ALA A 293 4.11 -2.37 -26.88
N VAL A 294 2.90 -2.24 -26.37
CA VAL A 294 2.39 -3.01 -25.22
C VAL A 294 1.31 -3.95 -25.71
N GLU A 295 1.44 -5.24 -25.38
CA GLU A 295 0.42 -6.26 -25.66
C GLU A 295 -0.52 -6.39 -24.46
N PHE A 296 -1.81 -6.52 -24.71
CA PHE A 296 -2.83 -6.69 -23.68
C PHE A 296 -4.00 -7.56 -24.16
N ALA A 297 -4.76 -8.09 -23.21
CA ALA A 297 -6.01 -8.81 -23.44
C ALA A 297 -6.91 -8.76 -22.20
N SER A 298 -8.21 -9.03 -22.37
CA SER A 298 -9.18 -8.96 -21.28
C SER A 298 -9.15 -10.16 -20.34
N ALA A 299 -8.84 -11.34 -20.86
CA ALA A 299 -8.75 -12.59 -20.12
C ALA A 299 -7.96 -13.64 -20.90
N ASP A 300 -7.71 -14.80 -20.27
CA ASP A 300 -7.11 -15.94 -20.95
C ASP A 300 -7.97 -16.41 -22.14
N GLY A 301 -7.29 -16.76 -23.24
CA GLY A 301 -7.91 -17.08 -24.52
C GLY A 301 -8.54 -15.90 -25.27
N ALA A 302 -8.60 -14.70 -24.69
CA ALA A 302 -9.12 -13.52 -25.39
C ALA A 302 -8.14 -13.02 -26.47
N VAL A 303 -8.67 -12.25 -27.43
CA VAL A 303 -7.88 -11.67 -28.51
C VAL A 303 -6.80 -10.76 -27.94
N ARG A 304 -5.53 -11.08 -28.23
CA ARG A 304 -4.38 -10.22 -27.94
C ARG A 304 -4.42 -8.99 -28.84
N ARG A 305 -4.27 -7.82 -28.24
CA ARG A 305 -4.17 -6.54 -28.95
C ARG A 305 -2.85 -5.86 -28.59
N THR A 306 -2.41 -4.96 -29.44
CA THR A 306 -1.18 -4.19 -29.25
C THR A 306 -1.45 -2.72 -29.44
N VAL A 307 -0.80 -1.89 -28.64
CA VAL A 307 -0.78 -0.43 -28.80
C VAL A 307 0.65 0.06 -28.90
N ASN A 308 0.94 0.92 -29.86
CA ASN A 308 2.30 1.41 -30.09
C ASN A 308 2.67 2.51 -29.08
N VAL A 309 3.97 2.61 -28.78
CA VAL A 309 4.53 3.53 -27.79
C VAL A 309 5.50 4.48 -28.49
N ASN A 310 5.22 5.79 -28.44
CA ASN A 310 6.07 6.81 -29.04
C ASN A 310 7.19 7.29 -28.09
N LYS A 311 6.97 7.22 -26.78
CA LYS A 311 7.97 7.62 -25.77
C LYS A 311 8.23 6.48 -24.80
N GLU A 312 7.47 6.37 -23.71
CA GLU A 312 7.81 5.42 -22.64
C GLU A 312 6.63 4.52 -22.24
N VAL A 313 6.99 3.29 -21.83
CA VAL A 313 6.11 2.42 -21.06
C VAL A 313 6.41 2.61 -19.58
N ILE A 314 5.38 2.78 -18.76
CA ILE A 314 5.51 2.92 -17.31
C ILE A 314 4.75 1.78 -16.64
N LEU A 315 5.47 0.89 -15.97
CA LEU A 315 4.90 -0.20 -15.21
C LEU A 315 4.46 0.32 -13.84
N ALA A 316 3.18 0.13 -13.53
CA ALA A 316 2.53 0.52 -12.29
C ALA A 316 1.61 -0.62 -11.79
N GLY A 317 2.03 -1.88 -12.02
CA GLY A 317 1.31 -3.10 -11.63
C GLY A 317 1.46 -3.47 -10.15
N GLY A 318 2.17 -2.65 -9.38
CA GLY A 318 2.50 -2.90 -7.98
C GLY A 318 3.57 -3.99 -7.83
N ALA A 319 3.88 -4.32 -6.57
CA ALA A 319 4.88 -5.33 -6.19
C ALA A 319 4.69 -6.72 -6.83
N MET A 320 3.48 -7.05 -7.29
CA MET A 320 3.23 -8.32 -7.97
C MET A 320 3.18 -8.16 -9.49
N GLY A 321 2.46 -7.15 -10.00
CA GLY A 321 2.21 -7.03 -11.44
C GLY A 321 3.39 -6.52 -12.25
N SER A 322 4.18 -5.57 -11.72
CA SER A 322 5.33 -5.00 -12.44
C SER A 322 6.43 -6.02 -12.73
N PRO A 323 6.93 -6.83 -11.77
CA PRO A 323 7.89 -7.89 -12.09
C PRO A 323 7.28 -8.97 -13.00
N HIS A 324 5.99 -9.30 -12.83
CA HIS A 324 5.29 -10.27 -13.69
C HIS A 324 5.31 -9.85 -15.17
N ILE A 325 5.00 -8.58 -15.46
CA ILE A 325 5.07 -8.03 -16.82
C ILE A 325 6.50 -8.10 -17.36
N LEU A 326 7.51 -7.72 -16.58
CA LEU A 326 8.92 -7.79 -17.01
C LEU A 326 9.33 -9.23 -17.36
N LEU A 327 8.99 -10.19 -16.50
CA LEU A 327 9.30 -11.60 -16.70
C LEU A 327 8.66 -12.14 -18.00
N HIS A 328 7.36 -11.91 -18.23
CA HIS A 328 6.69 -12.30 -19.47
C HIS A 328 7.15 -11.51 -20.71
N SER A 329 7.86 -10.40 -20.51
CA SER A 329 8.50 -9.63 -21.57
C SER A 329 9.92 -10.11 -21.89
N GLY A 330 10.41 -11.17 -21.23
CA GLY A 330 11.76 -11.69 -21.41
C GLY A 330 12.84 -10.86 -20.71
N VAL A 331 12.49 -10.11 -19.67
CA VAL A 331 13.40 -9.29 -18.86
C VAL A 331 13.42 -9.84 -17.43
N GLY A 332 14.51 -10.51 -17.06
CA GLY A 332 14.58 -11.17 -15.75
C GLY A 332 15.73 -12.18 -15.62
N PRO A 333 15.73 -13.00 -14.56
CA PRO A 333 16.72 -14.05 -14.35
C PRO A 333 16.63 -15.12 -15.45
N LYS A 334 17.78 -15.52 -16.01
CA LYS A 334 17.81 -16.48 -17.13
C LYS A 334 17.21 -17.83 -16.75
N ASP A 335 17.56 -18.34 -15.58
CA ASP A 335 17.06 -19.63 -15.07
C ASP A 335 15.54 -19.66 -14.90
N VAL A 336 14.95 -18.57 -14.40
CA VAL A 336 13.50 -18.39 -14.28
C VAL A 336 12.83 -18.36 -15.65
N LEU A 337 13.36 -17.56 -16.59
CA LEU A 337 12.78 -17.40 -17.92
C LEU A 337 12.86 -18.69 -18.75
N ASP A 338 14.02 -19.37 -18.72
CA ASP A 338 14.22 -20.65 -19.39
C ASP A 338 13.24 -21.71 -18.83
N ALA A 339 13.07 -21.79 -17.50
CA ALA A 339 12.17 -22.74 -16.86
C ALA A 339 10.69 -22.48 -17.18
N ALA A 340 10.29 -21.22 -17.34
CA ALA A 340 8.94 -20.83 -17.72
C ALA A 340 8.67 -20.94 -19.24
N GLY A 341 9.70 -21.20 -20.05
CA GLY A 341 9.58 -21.22 -21.51
C GLY A 341 9.41 -19.83 -22.14
N VAL A 342 9.92 -18.78 -21.49
CA VAL A 342 9.93 -17.40 -22.00
C VAL A 342 11.30 -17.08 -22.57
N GLN A 343 11.35 -16.56 -23.80
CA GLN A 343 12.61 -16.15 -24.42
C GLN A 343 13.23 -14.97 -23.65
N MET A 344 14.43 -15.17 -23.10
CA MET A 344 15.20 -14.09 -22.50
C MET A 344 15.70 -13.10 -23.57
N LEU A 345 15.40 -11.81 -23.35
CA LEU A 345 15.85 -10.67 -24.14
C LEU A 345 16.85 -9.81 -23.38
N VAL A 346 16.64 -9.66 -22.06
CA VAL A 346 17.58 -8.98 -21.15
C VAL A 346 17.71 -9.83 -19.89
N GLU A 347 18.93 -10.27 -19.61
CA GLU A 347 19.24 -10.88 -18.32
C GLU A 347 19.28 -9.77 -17.26
N LEU A 348 18.31 -9.79 -16.36
CA LEU A 348 18.20 -8.85 -15.25
C LEU A 348 17.81 -9.63 -13.98
N PRO A 349 18.79 -10.24 -13.29
CA PRO A 349 18.53 -11.19 -12.21
C PRO A 349 17.79 -10.63 -10.99
N GLY A 350 17.75 -9.30 -10.85
CA GLY A 350 17.02 -8.61 -9.79
C GLY A 350 15.50 -8.68 -9.89
N VAL A 351 14.94 -8.94 -11.09
CA VAL A 351 13.48 -8.92 -11.29
C VAL A 351 12.83 -10.01 -10.43
N GLY A 352 11.93 -9.59 -9.55
CA GLY A 352 11.22 -10.44 -8.62
C GLY A 352 11.96 -10.74 -7.32
N GLN A 353 13.21 -10.32 -7.14
CA GLN A 353 14.00 -10.60 -5.93
C GLN A 353 13.67 -9.62 -4.80
N HIS A 354 14.23 -9.87 -3.61
CA HIS A 354 14.15 -9.00 -2.43
C HIS A 354 12.74 -8.74 -1.89
N LEU A 355 11.75 -9.59 -2.25
CA LEU A 355 10.37 -9.44 -1.79
C LEU A 355 10.32 -9.34 -0.27
N GLN A 356 9.82 -8.22 0.23
CA GLN A 356 9.57 -7.95 1.65
C GLN A 356 8.10 -7.62 1.84
N ASP A 357 7.54 -8.02 2.98
CA ASP A 357 6.16 -7.76 3.36
C ASP A 357 6.04 -7.74 4.89
N HIS A 358 5.08 -6.97 5.42
CA HIS A 358 4.83 -6.95 6.85
C HIS A 358 4.02 -8.18 7.22
N ILE A 359 4.54 -8.95 8.17
CA ILE A 359 3.78 -10.04 8.80
C ILE A 359 3.29 -9.59 10.16
N SER A 360 2.13 -10.09 10.56
CA SER A 360 1.46 -9.69 11.79
C SER A 360 0.74 -10.84 12.46
N ALA A 361 0.58 -10.71 13.76
CA ALA A 361 -0.30 -11.52 14.59
C ALA A 361 -0.97 -10.60 15.62
N ALA A 362 -1.90 -11.11 16.42
CA ALA A 362 -2.62 -10.26 17.37
C ALA A 362 -2.81 -10.92 18.74
N VAL A 363 -2.81 -10.08 19.78
CA VAL A 363 -3.37 -10.44 21.08
C VAL A 363 -4.82 -9.96 21.12
N VAL A 364 -5.74 -10.83 21.52
CA VAL A 364 -7.19 -10.62 21.44
C VAL A 364 -7.81 -10.79 22.82
N TRP A 365 -8.70 -9.88 23.20
CA TRP A 365 -9.44 -9.92 24.46
C TRP A 365 -10.94 -9.83 24.24
N ASN A 366 -11.70 -10.47 25.12
CA ASN A 366 -13.10 -10.12 25.31
C ASN A 366 -13.23 -8.69 25.83
N THR A 367 -14.30 -8.01 25.42
CA THR A 367 -14.64 -6.68 25.90
C THR A 367 -16.13 -6.54 26.22
N SER A 368 -16.47 -5.58 27.08
CA SER A 368 -17.83 -5.09 27.30
C SER A 368 -18.05 -3.66 26.80
N VAL A 369 -17.02 -3.01 26.25
CA VAL A 369 -17.15 -1.66 25.67
C VAL A 369 -17.71 -1.77 24.26
N ASP A 370 -18.26 -0.68 23.73
CA ASP A 370 -18.70 -0.64 22.34
C ASP A 370 -17.52 -0.81 21.38
N THR A 371 -17.73 -1.64 20.36
CA THR A 371 -16.85 -1.79 19.19
C THR A 371 -17.60 -1.27 17.97
N ALA A 372 -16.88 -1.00 16.89
CA ALA A 372 -17.54 -0.59 15.66
C ALA A 372 -18.47 -1.70 15.12
N ALA A 373 -18.13 -2.98 15.28
CA ALA A 373 -19.04 -4.09 14.95
C ALA A 373 -20.32 -4.09 15.80
N SER A 374 -20.23 -3.91 17.12
CA SER A 374 -21.43 -3.91 17.98
C SER A 374 -22.37 -2.76 17.65
N LEU A 375 -21.80 -1.56 17.42
CA LEU A 375 -22.57 -0.39 17.02
C LEU A 375 -23.15 -0.53 15.61
N HIS A 376 -22.40 -1.11 14.66
CA HIS A 376 -22.89 -1.37 13.31
C HIS A 376 -24.11 -2.30 13.32
N GLN A 377 -24.05 -3.40 14.07
CA GLN A 377 -25.17 -4.34 14.21
C GLN A 377 -26.39 -3.69 14.87
N ALA A 378 -26.19 -2.91 15.94
CA ALA A 378 -27.27 -2.24 16.65
C ALA A 378 -27.98 -1.15 15.80
N ASN A 379 -27.23 -0.49 14.91
CA ASN A 379 -27.75 0.59 14.06
C ASN A 379 -28.19 0.13 12.66
N ALA A 380 -28.02 -1.16 12.32
CA ALA A 380 -28.37 -1.73 11.00
C ALA A 380 -29.87 -1.60 10.66
N THR A 381 -30.75 -1.50 11.66
CA THR A 381 -32.21 -1.38 11.49
C THR A 381 -32.72 0.05 11.28
N THR A 382 -31.85 1.07 11.35
CA THR A 382 -32.23 2.51 11.28
C THR A 382 -31.60 3.27 10.11
N LEU A 383 -31.02 2.60 9.12
CA LEU A 383 -30.42 3.28 7.97
C LEU A 383 -31.19 3.08 6.65
N PRO A 384 -32.44 3.57 6.52
CA PRO A 384 -33.08 3.68 5.22
C PRO A 384 -32.45 4.84 4.42
N ASN A 385 -32.07 4.56 3.17
CA ASN A 385 -31.63 5.53 2.15
C ASN A 385 -30.28 6.24 2.34
N GLY A 386 -29.28 5.54 2.89
CA GLY A 386 -27.88 5.95 2.79
C GLY A 386 -27.46 7.01 3.80
N GLN A 387 -26.39 6.68 4.54
CA GLN A 387 -25.60 7.58 5.37
C GLN A 387 -26.18 7.97 6.75
N SER A 388 -25.80 7.25 7.80
CA SER A 388 -25.22 7.95 8.96
C SER A 388 -23.71 8.08 8.69
N SER A 389 -23.37 8.91 7.71
CA SER A 389 -22.06 8.97 7.04
C SER A 389 -20.84 9.02 7.98
N PRO A 390 -20.85 9.81 9.09
CA PRO A 390 -19.68 9.90 9.96
C PRO A 390 -19.33 8.60 10.67
N PHE A 391 -20.31 7.81 11.13
CA PHE A 391 -20.04 6.53 11.81
C PHE A 391 -19.35 5.52 10.87
N LEU A 392 -19.87 5.39 9.64
CA LEU A 392 -19.31 4.46 8.65
C LEU A 392 -17.96 4.91 8.08
N SER A 393 -17.47 6.08 8.48
CA SER A 393 -16.09 6.49 8.22
C SER A 393 -15.09 5.92 9.22
N PHE A 394 -15.55 5.34 10.35
CA PHE A 394 -14.66 4.76 11.34
C PHE A 394 -13.86 3.59 10.76
N ILE A 395 -12.55 3.69 10.97
CA ILE A 395 -11.55 2.65 10.75
C ILE A 395 -10.64 2.61 11.98
N ASN A 396 -9.81 1.58 12.11
CA ASN A 396 -8.76 1.60 13.13
C ASN A 396 -7.78 2.76 12.84
N SER A 397 -7.25 3.41 13.87
CA SER A 397 -6.31 4.53 13.66
C SER A 397 -5.33 4.73 14.81
N ALA A 398 -5.53 4.09 15.96
CA ALA A 398 -4.58 4.10 17.06
C ALA A 398 -3.40 3.18 16.73
N ILE A 399 -2.26 3.79 16.41
CA ILE A 399 -1.02 3.15 15.98
C ILE A 399 0.10 3.48 16.94
N ALA A 400 1.04 2.57 17.12
CA ALA A 400 2.33 2.88 17.72
C ALA A 400 3.46 2.14 17.01
N TYR A 401 4.63 2.76 16.97
CA TYR A 401 5.84 2.19 16.37
C TYR A 401 6.95 2.09 17.42
N PRO A 402 6.92 1.09 18.32
CA PRO A 402 8.02 0.81 19.24
C PRO A 402 9.32 0.49 18.50
N ASN A 403 10.41 1.14 18.90
CA ASN A 403 11.75 0.84 18.38
C ASN A 403 12.33 -0.41 19.06
N ILE A 404 13.53 -0.84 18.65
CA ILE A 404 14.12 -2.08 19.19
C ILE A 404 14.38 -2.03 20.71
N THR A 405 14.66 -0.85 21.25
CA THR A 405 14.92 -0.66 22.68
C THR A 405 13.63 -0.70 23.49
N ASP A 406 12.50 -0.25 22.92
CA ASP A 406 11.19 -0.42 23.55
C ASP A 406 10.79 -1.90 23.65
N LEU A 407 11.23 -2.71 22.68
CA LEU A 407 10.95 -4.14 22.61
C LEU A 407 11.88 -4.98 23.50
N LEU A 408 13.18 -4.72 23.48
CA LEU A 408 14.21 -5.57 24.11
C LEU A 408 14.87 -4.94 25.35
N GLY A 409 14.67 -3.65 25.59
CA GLY A 409 15.38 -2.89 26.62
C GLY A 409 16.81 -2.50 26.21
N PHE A 410 17.36 -1.50 26.91
CA PHE A 410 18.68 -0.90 26.61
C PHE A 410 19.84 -1.90 26.74
N ASP A 411 19.73 -2.88 27.62
CA ASP A 411 20.81 -3.83 27.90
C ASP A 411 20.90 -4.93 26.83
N PHE A 412 19.75 -5.39 26.31
CA PHE A 412 19.70 -6.53 25.39
C PHE A 412 19.67 -6.13 23.92
N ALA A 413 19.10 -4.98 23.56
CA ALA A 413 19.02 -4.52 22.17
C ALA A 413 20.39 -4.50 21.43
N PRO A 414 21.50 -4.01 22.02
CA PRO A 414 22.81 -4.06 21.37
C PRO A 414 23.34 -5.49 21.16
N THR A 415 23.05 -6.39 22.11
CA THR A 415 23.43 -7.81 22.00
C THR A 415 22.68 -8.46 20.84
N PHE A 416 21.36 -8.24 20.76
CA PHE A 416 20.54 -8.71 19.65
C PHE A 416 21.00 -8.15 18.30
N GLN A 417 21.35 -6.87 18.23
CA GLN A 417 21.93 -6.28 17.01
C GLN A 417 23.20 -7.02 16.58
N GLN A 418 24.10 -7.32 17.53
CA GLN A 418 25.33 -8.06 17.23
C GLN A 418 25.04 -9.49 16.76
N GLU A 419 24.06 -10.18 17.36
CA GLU A 419 23.63 -11.51 16.90
C GLU A 419 23.14 -11.48 15.45
N VAL A 420 22.37 -10.44 15.07
CA VAL A 420 21.92 -10.24 13.69
C VAL A 420 23.10 -9.93 12.76
N ILE A 421 24.07 -9.12 13.18
CA ILE A 421 25.30 -8.87 12.40
C ILE A 421 26.05 -10.19 12.15
N ASP A 422 26.26 -10.98 13.19
CA ASP A 422 27.04 -12.22 13.13
C ASP A 422 26.34 -13.31 12.27
N ALA A 423 25.01 -13.26 12.19
CA ALA A 423 24.21 -14.18 11.38
C ALA A 423 24.32 -13.94 9.85
N MET A 424 24.80 -12.77 9.41
CA MET A 424 24.73 -12.35 8.00
C MET A 424 25.32 -13.36 7.02
N ASN A 425 26.50 -13.92 7.29
CA ASN A 425 27.14 -14.89 6.39
C ASN A 425 26.31 -16.18 6.24
N THR A 426 25.68 -16.62 7.33
CA THR A 426 24.77 -17.77 7.32
C THR A 426 23.51 -17.42 6.55
N SER A 427 22.91 -16.25 6.79
CA SER A 427 21.71 -15.78 6.09
C SER A 427 21.95 -15.67 4.57
N VAL A 428 23.08 -15.09 4.17
CA VAL A 428 23.50 -15.01 2.75
C VAL A 428 23.59 -16.39 2.10
N SER A 429 24.17 -17.37 2.79
CA SER A 429 24.40 -18.70 2.22
C SER A 429 23.19 -19.63 2.26
N THR A 430 22.18 -19.31 3.06
CA THR A 430 21.03 -20.22 3.31
C THR A 430 19.67 -19.64 2.94
N LEU A 431 19.51 -18.31 2.94
CA LEU A 431 18.20 -17.66 2.78
C LEU A 431 18.04 -16.93 1.45
N VAL A 432 19.12 -16.61 0.72
CA VAL A 432 19.01 -15.89 -0.56
C VAL A 432 18.53 -16.85 -1.66
N PRO A 433 17.34 -16.65 -2.25
CA PRO A 433 16.75 -17.61 -3.19
C PRO A 433 17.24 -17.36 -4.64
N SER A 434 18.51 -17.01 -4.80
CA SER A 434 19.15 -16.65 -6.07
C SER A 434 20.61 -17.09 -6.11
N GLN A 435 21.05 -17.57 -7.28
CA GLN A 435 22.43 -17.96 -7.55
C GLN A 435 23.31 -16.81 -8.07
N TYR A 436 22.70 -15.66 -8.36
CA TYR A 436 23.37 -14.54 -9.02
C TYR A 436 24.17 -13.70 -8.01
N PRO A 437 25.49 -13.51 -8.20
CA PRO A 437 26.33 -12.77 -7.27
C PRO A 437 25.82 -11.35 -7.00
N GLU A 438 25.32 -10.65 -8.02
CA GLU A 438 24.78 -9.30 -7.88
C GLU A 438 23.53 -9.24 -6.97
N VAL A 439 22.65 -10.24 -7.02
CA VAL A 439 21.48 -10.33 -6.13
C VAL A 439 21.92 -10.62 -4.69
N ILE A 440 22.96 -11.45 -4.53
CA ILE A 440 23.56 -11.71 -3.21
C ILE A 440 24.17 -10.43 -2.62
N GLU A 441 24.85 -9.62 -3.43
CA GLU A 441 25.38 -8.32 -2.98
C GLU A 441 24.25 -7.33 -2.64
N GLY A 442 23.14 -7.34 -3.37
CA GLY A 442 21.93 -6.58 -3.02
C GLY A 442 21.34 -6.98 -1.68
N TYR A 443 21.24 -8.29 -1.42
CA TYR A 443 20.77 -8.80 -0.13
C TYR A 443 21.66 -8.30 1.02
N LYS A 444 23.00 -8.38 0.87
CA LYS A 444 23.95 -7.87 1.86
C LYS A 444 23.78 -6.38 2.11
N ALA A 445 23.67 -5.57 1.05
CA ALA A 445 23.50 -4.12 1.17
C ALA A 445 22.21 -3.74 1.92
N ILE A 446 21.11 -4.43 1.64
CA ILE A 446 19.84 -4.25 2.36
C ILE A 446 20.00 -4.66 3.83
N TYR A 447 20.57 -5.84 4.09
CA TYR A 447 20.76 -6.39 5.43
C TYR A 447 21.64 -5.46 6.30
N GLU A 448 22.78 -5.03 5.76
CA GLU A 448 23.69 -4.08 6.40
C GLU A 448 23.00 -2.76 6.71
N THR A 449 22.19 -2.26 5.77
CA THR A 449 21.42 -1.02 5.97
C THR A 449 20.41 -1.18 7.11
N GLY A 450 19.65 -2.28 7.13
CA GLY A 450 18.71 -2.59 8.20
C GLY A 450 19.38 -2.61 9.57
N VAL A 451 20.48 -3.34 9.70
CA VAL A 451 21.12 -3.53 11.02
C VAL A 451 21.95 -2.31 11.46
N GLN A 452 22.62 -1.61 10.55
CA GLN A 452 23.51 -0.49 10.90
C GLN A 452 22.81 0.88 10.94
N LYS A 453 21.74 1.08 10.16
CA LYS A 453 21.07 2.39 10.04
C LYS A 453 19.71 2.44 10.70
N ILE A 454 18.98 1.32 10.73
CA ILE A 454 17.56 1.31 11.11
C ILE A 454 17.36 0.70 12.49
N MET A 455 17.88 -0.50 12.77
CA MET A 455 17.55 -1.29 13.96
C MET A 455 17.66 -0.51 15.28
N MET A 456 18.82 0.10 15.54
CA MET A 456 19.09 0.85 16.79
C MET A 456 18.67 2.32 16.75
N SER A 457 18.02 2.75 15.66
CA SER A 457 17.55 4.12 15.47
C SER A 457 16.17 4.32 16.11
N PRO A 458 15.66 5.56 16.23
CA PRO A 458 14.30 5.83 16.70
C PRO A 458 13.27 5.56 15.59
N VAL A 459 13.31 4.36 15.02
CA VAL A 459 12.37 3.86 14.00
C VAL A 459 11.69 2.63 14.55
N GLY A 460 10.37 2.55 14.41
CA GLY A 460 9.61 1.39 14.88
C GLY A 460 10.02 0.12 14.16
N GLN A 461 10.32 -0.94 14.92
CA GLN A 461 10.58 -2.27 14.37
C GLN A 461 9.29 -3.10 14.28
N VAL A 462 8.30 -2.72 15.08
CA VAL A 462 6.96 -3.33 15.10
C VAL A 462 5.92 -2.21 15.04
N GLU A 463 4.85 -2.40 14.28
CA GLU A 463 3.60 -1.64 14.40
C GLU A 463 2.70 -2.30 15.44
N LEU A 464 2.18 -1.52 16.36
CA LEU A 464 1.06 -1.90 17.21
C LEU A 464 -0.19 -1.16 16.75
N LEU A 465 -1.22 -1.90 16.34
CA LEU A 465 -2.50 -1.34 15.91
C LEU A 465 -3.61 -1.78 16.85
N LEU A 466 -4.28 -0.81 17.50
CA LEU A 466 -5.49 -1.09 18.28
C LEU A 466 -6.67 -1.35 17.35
N SER A 467 -7.16 -2.58 17.36
CA SER A 467 -8.30 -3.00 16.56
C SER A 467 -9.60 -2.98 17.35
N LEU A 468 -10.48 -2.06 16.94
CA LEU A 468 -11.83 -1.86 17.51
C LEU A 468 -12.94 -2.08 16.47
N THR A 469 -12.58 -2.55 15.27
CA THR A 469 -13.56 -2.99 14.25
C THR A 469 -14.42 -4.13 14.77
N GLY A 470 -13.95 -4.86 15.78
CA GLY A 470 -14.73 -5.87 16.52
C GLY A 470 -14.83 -7.17 15.74
N THR A 471 -14.26 -8.23 16.29
CA THR A 471 -14.52 -9.60 15.84
C THR A 471 -15.36 -10.31 16.90
N VAL A 472 -16.05 -11.38 16.48
CA VAL A 472 -16.69 -12.30 17.42
C VAL A 472 -15.80 -13.52 17.51
N VAL A 473 -15.05 -13.63 18.60
CA VAL A 473 -14.19 -14.80 18.88
C VAL A 473 -14.86 -15.62 19.98
N GLY A 474 -15.16 -16.89 19.70
CA GLY A 474 -15.84 -17.76 20.65
C GLY A 474 -17.24 -17.28 21.07
N GLY A 475 -17.92 -16.48 20.22
CA GLY A 475 -19.25 -15.94 20.50
C GLY A 475 -19.27 -14.64 21.32
N ALA A 476 -18.12 -14.11 21.71
CA ALA A 476 -18.00 -12.87 22.49
C ALA A 476 -17.42 -11.73 21.63
N GLN A 477 -17.83 -10.50 21.95
CA GLN A 477 -17.29 -9.28 21.36
C GLN A 477 -15.83 -9.10 21.80
N SER A 478 -14.93 -8.84 20.86
CA SER A 478 -13.51 -8.69 21.14
C SER A 478 -12.88 -7.42 20.62
N ILE A 479 -11.82 -7.00 21.32
CA ILE A 479 -10.83 -6.01 20.87
C ILE A 479 -9.48 -6.70 20.75
N ALA A 480 -8.61 -6.18 19.90
CA ALA A 480 -7.28 -6.75 19.69
C ALA A 480 -6.22 -5.66 19.60
N ILE A 481 -4.98 -6.02 19.91
CA ILE A 481 -3.80 -5.25 19.51
C ILE A 481 -3.02 -6.16 18.57
N GLN A 482 -2.96 -5.74 17.31
CA GLN A 482 -2.11 -6.38 16.30
C GLN A 482 -0.68 -5.91 16.53
N ALA A 483 0.28 -6.83 16.38
CA ALA A 483 1.70 -6.53 16.29
C ALA A 483 2.18 -6.96 14.90
N ALA A 484 2.84 -6.07 14.17
CA ALA A 484 3.32 -6.34 12.82
C ALA A 484 4.77 -5.92 12.61
N LEU A 485 5.57 -6.83 12.06
CA LEU A 485 6.98 -6.61 11.77
C LEU A 485 7.15 -5.60 10.63
N GLN A 486 7.94 -4.54 10.86
CA GLN A 486 8.13 -3.45 9.89
C GLN A 486 9.40 -3.57 9.06
N HIS A 487 10.46 -4.19 9.60
CA HIS A 487 11.75 -4.38 8.92
C HIS A 487 12.15 -5.85 8.90
N PRO A 488 11.54 -6.68 8.04
CA PRO A 488 11.88 -8.09 7.95
C PRO A 488 13.28 -8.33 7.38
N TYR A 489 14.01 -9.26 7.98
CA TYR A 489 15.27 -9.82 7.46
C TYR A 489 15.02 -11.05 6.57
N SER A 490 13.87 -11.71 6.73
CA SER A 490 13.36 -12.64 5.72
C SER A 490 13.10 -11.87 4.43
N GLN A 491 13.79 -12.26 3.36
CA GLN A 491 13.55 -11.75 2.02
C GLN A 491 13.23 -12.89 1.08
N GLY A 492 12.20 -12.72 0.28
CA GLY A 492 11.74 -13.72 -0.65
C GLY A 492 11.93 -13.33 -2.10
N ARG A 493 11.16 -14.00 -2.96
CA ARG A 493 11.06 -13.68 -4.37
C ARG A 493 9.68 -13.92 -4.95
N LEU A 494 9.45 -13.31 -6.11
CA LEU A 494 8.33 -13.56 -7.02
C LEU A 494 8.87 -14.00 -8.37
N TYR A 495 8.29 -15.04 -8.96
CA TYR A 495 8.71 -15.53 -10.27
C TYR A 495 7.57 -16.17 -11.06
N ILE A 496 7.80 -16.47 -12.33
CA ILE A 496 6.84 -17.17 -13.21
C ILE A 496 7.30 -18.61 -13.43
N ASN A 497 6.35 -19.53 -13.64
CA ASN A 497 6.61 -20.95 -13.94
C ASN A 497 5.93 -21.42 -15.24
N SER A 498 5.38 -20.49 -16.00
CA SER A 498 4.62 -20.70 -17.24
C SER A 498 4.82 -19.51 -18.16
N SER A 499 4.70 -19.71 -19.46
CA SER A 499 4.73 -18.64 -20.45
C SER A 499 3.37 -17.98 -20.66
N ASN A 500 2.29 -18.52 -20.08
CA ASN A 500 0.97 -17.89 -20.11
C ASN A 500 0.91 -16.70 -19.14
N PRO A 501 0.75 -15.45 -19.63
CA PRO A 501 0.74 -14.25 -18.78
C PRO A 501 -0.47 -14.15 -17.84
N PHE A 502 -1.48 -15.02 -18.01
CA PHE A 502 -2.65 -15.08 -17.13
C PHE A 502 -2.51 -16.08 -15.97
N ASP A 503 -1.48 -16.92 -16.00
CA ASP A 503 -1.16 -17.75 -14.84
C ASP A 503 -0.63 -16.83 -13.73
N LEU A 504 -1.05 -17.06 -12.49
CA LEU A 504 -0.59 -16.24 -11.37
C LEU A 504 0.91 -16.48 -11.11
N PRO A 505 1.67 -15.45 -10.70
CA PRO A 505 3.05 -15.64 -10.32
C PRO A 505 3.15 -16.53 -9.08
N VAL A 506 4.31 -17.20 -8.95
CA VAL A 506 4.70 -17.89 -7.74
C VAL A 506 5.29 -16.87 -6.77
N ILE A 507 4.71 -16.78 -5.57
CA ILE A 507 5.07 -15.79 -4.55
C ILE A 507 5.64 -16.52 -3.34
N ASP A 508 6.92 -16.30 -3.06
CA ASP A 508 7.59 -16.93 -1.91
C ASP A 508 8.31 -15.87 -1.08
N PRO A 509 7.65 -15.28 -0.07
CA PRO A 509 8.25 -14.26 0.80
C PRO A 509 9.20 -14.83 1.86
N GLN A 510 9.30 -16.16 1.98
CA GLN A 510 10.11 -16.85 2.99
C GLN A 510 9.83 -16.40 4.43
N TYR A 511 8.56 -16.25 4.80
CA TYR A 511 8.18 -15.74 6.12
C TYR A 511 8.81 -16.53 7.27
N LEU A 512 9.30 -15.79 8.28
CA LEU A 512 9.95 -16.32 9.48
C LEU A 512 11.19 -17.19 9.20
N SER A 513 11.82 -17.04 8.04
CA SER A 513 13.07 -17.74 7.73
C SER A 513 14.27 -17.18 8.50
N HIS A 514 14.23 -15.89 8.84
CA HIS A 514 15.23 -15.24 9.69
C HIS A 514 14.77 -15.18 11.15
N SER A 515 15.65 -15.53 12.09
CA SER A 515 15.32 -15.57 13.53
C SER A 515 14.97 -14.19 14.12
N ALA A 516 15.61 -13.12 13.61
CA ALA A 516 15.36 -11.76 14.05
C ALA A 516 13.87 -11.37 13.92
N ASP A 517 13.22 -11.82 12.84
CA ASP A 517 11.81 -11.54 12.55
C ASP A 517 10.91 -12.15 13.63
N THR A 518 11.22 -13.37 14.05
CA THR A 518 10.49 -14.08 15.10
C THR A 518 10.66 -13.38 16.45
N VAL A 519 11.89 -12.99 16.80
CA VAL A 519 12.18 -12.28 18.07
C VAL A 519 11.45 -10.94 18.12
N MET A 520 11.59 -10.10 17.10
CA MET A 520 10.95 -8.78 17.07
C MET A 520 9.42 -8.90 17.14
N LEU A 521 8.83 -9.81 16.36
CA LEU A 521 7.37 -10.01 16.38
C LEU A 521 6.88 -10.56 17.72
N ARG A 522 7.59 -11.51 18.33
CA ARG A 522 7.29 -12.04 19.66
C ARG A 522 7.29 -10.94 20.72
N GLU A 523 8.32 -10.12 20.77
CA GLU A 523 8.40 -9.04 21.75
C GLU A 523 7.33 -7.97 21.51
N GLY A 524 7.00 -7.70 20.24
CA GLY A 524 5.85 -6.88 19.87
C GLY A 524 4.53 -7.40 20.44
N LEU A 525 4.30 -8.72 20.38
CA LEU A 525 3.10 -9.35 20.94
C LEU A 525 3.09 -9.38 22.48
N LYS A 526 4.24 -9.59 23.12
CA LYS A 526 4.36 -9.46 24.58
C LYS A 526 4.07 -8.03 25.03
N LEU A 527 4.55 -7.03 24.28
CA LEU A 527 4.23 -5.63 24.51
C LEU A 527 2.74 -5.35 24.31
N ALA A 528 2.13 -5.87 23.23
CA ALA A 528 0.68 -5.82 23.02
C ALA A 528 -0.09 -6.40 24.21
N ARG A 529 0.33 -7.57 24.73
CA ARG A 529 -0.27 -8.16 25.94
C ARG A 529 -0.17 -7.24 27.14
N LYS A 530 1.01 -6.66 27.38
CA LYS A 530 1.25 -5.69 28.47
C LYS A 530 0.33 -4.47 28.35
N LEU A 531 0.11 -3.95 27.14
CA LEU A 531 -0.78 -2.82 26.90
C LEU A 531 -2.24 -3.14 27.26
N GLY A 532 -2.73 -4.33 26.92
CA GLY A 532 -4.06 -4.78 27.37
C GLY A 532 -4.20 -4.80 28.90
N GLN A 533 -3.10 -4.98 29.64
CA GLN A 533 -3.10 -5.00 31.10
C GLN A 533 -2.83 -3.63 31.74
N THR A 534 -2.55 -2.60 30.93
CA THR A 534 -2.14 -1.28 31.39
C THR A 534 -3.29 -0.28 31.31
N ALA A 535 -3.50 0.51 32.37
CA ALA A 535 -4.51 1.57 32.38
C ALA A 535 -4.06 2.78 31.52
N PRO A 536 -4.99 3.55 30.92
CA PRO A 536 -6.44 3.39 30.98
C PRO A 536 -7.02 2.32 30.03
N LEU A 537 -6.27 1.81 29.06
CA LEU A 537 -6.78 0.82 28.09
C LEU A 537 -7.29 -0.47 28.74
N SER A 538 -6.69 -0.90 29.85
CA SER A 538 -7.09 -2.12 30.56
C SER A 538 -8.54 -2.10 31.07
N SER A 539 -9.16 -0.93 31.19
CA SER A 539 -10.59 -0.81 31.49
C SER A 539 -11.51 -1.32 30.37
N ALA A 540 -10.98 -1.41 29.15
CA ALA A 540 -11.69 -1.90 27.97
C ALA A 540 -11.48 -3.41 27.74
N VAL A 541 -10.54 -4.05 28.41
CA VAL A 541 -10.31 -5.51 28.29
C VAL A 541 -10.95 -6.26 29.45
N LEU A 542 -11.42 -7.48 29.19
CA LEU A 542 -11.86 -8.41 30.23
C LEU A 542 -10.85 -9.54 30.39
N GLY A 543 -10.89 -10.53 29.50
CA GLY A 543 -10.01 -11.70 29.52
C GLY A 543 -9.37 -11.93 28.16
N GLU A 544 -8.10 -12.34 28.17
CA GLU A 544 -7.37 -12.69 26.95
C GLU A 544 -7.91 -13.99 26.34
N LEU A 545 -8.25 -13.93 25.06
CA LEU A 545 -8.73 -15.06 24.25
C LEU A 545 -7.59 -15.70 23.46
N MET A 546 -6.74 -14.87 22.86
CA MET A 546 -5.63 -15.30 22.01
C MET A 546 -4.37 -14.49 22.33
N PRO A 547 -3.20 -15.12 22.45
CA PRO A 547 -2.98 -16.58 22.45
C PRO A 547 -3.53 -17.28 23.72
N GLY A 548 -3.90 -16.52 24.75
CA GLY A 548 -4.29 -17.03 26.05
C GLY A 548 -3.11 -17.12 27.01
N SER A 549 -3.41 -17.16 28.32
CA SER A 549 -2.40 -17.10 29.39
C SER A 549 -1.42 -18.28 29.43
N SER A 550 -1.71 -19.39 28.73
CA SER A 550 -0.82 -20.54 28.63
C SER A 550 0.44 -20.30 27.79
N VAL A 551 0.39 -19.35 26.86
CA VAL A 551 1.54 -18.93 26.04
C VAL A 551 2.26 -17.82 26.78
N SER A 552 3.39 -18.13 27.41
CA SER A 552 4.06 -17.22 28.38
C SER A 552 5.58 -17.17 28.24
N THR A 553 6.21 -18.26 27.81
CA THR A 553 7.64 -18.34 27.53
C THR A 553 7.93 -18.06 26.06
N ASP A 554 9.18 -17.73 25.75
CA ASP A 554 9.63 -17.42 24.39
C ASP A 554 9.35 -18.57 23.42
N ASP A 555 9.70 -19.80 23.81
CA ASP A 555 9.44 -21.00 23.01
C ASP A 555 7.94 -21.21 22.73
N GLN A 556 7.07 -20.93 23.72
CA GLN A 556 5.63 -21.05 23.53
C GLN A 556 5.09 -19.99 22.57
N TRP A 557 5.62 -18.76 22.63
CA TRP A 557 5.26 -17.70 21.69
C TRP A 557 5.71 -18.06 20.27
N ASP A 558 6.94 -18.53 20.11
CA ASP A 558 7.48 -18.92 18.81
C ASP A 558 6.68 -20.08 18.20
N GLN A 559 6.37 -21.11 18.99
CA GLN A 559 5.52 -22.22 18.55
C GLN A 559 4.11 -21.77 18.15
N TRP A 560 3.53 -20.83 18.90
CA TRP A 560 2.22 -20.27 18.58
C TRP A 560 2.27 -19.45 17.28
N LEU A 561 3.27 -18.59 17.11
CA LEU A 561 3.45 -17.70 15.96
C LEU A 561 3.42 -18.43 14.61
N VAL A 562 4.03 -19.61 14.53
CA VAL A 562 4.09 -20.44 13.31
C VAL A 562 2.70 -20.62 12.67
N GLY A 563 1.67 -20.83 13.49
CA GLY A 563 0.30 -21.04 13.02
C GLY A 563 -0.55 -19.77 12.85
N GLN A 564 -0.01 -18.59 13.17
CA GLN A 564 -0.83 -17.41 13.47
C GLN A 564 -0.50 -16.19 12.60
N ILE A 565 0.71 -16.11 12.06
CA ILE A 565 1.06 -14.95 11.23
C ILE A 565 0.15 -14.83 10.00
N GLY A 566 -0.21 -13.60 9.66
CA GLY A 566 -0.77 -13.19 8.37
C GLY A 566 0.00 -11.98 7.84
N THR A 567 -0.39 -11.48 6.67
CA THR A 567 0.21 -10.30 6.03
C THR A 567 -0.57 -9.03 6.39
N GLU A 568 0.09 -7.87 6.46
CA GLU A 568 -0.58 -6.55 6.43
C GLU A 568 -0.86 -6.05 5.00
N PHE A 569 -0.53 -6.87 4.01
CA PHE A 569 -0.69 -6.61 2.59
C PHE A 569 0.22 -5.48 2.07
N HIS A 570 1.47 -5.43 2.54
CA HIS A 570 2.50 -4.45 2.16
C HIS A 570 3.70 -5.03 1.38
N PRO A 571 3.51 -5.90 0.38
CA PRO A 571 4.60 -6.43 -0.41
C PRO A 571 5.25 -5.29 -1.20
N SER A 572 6.56 -5.33 -1.30
CA SER A 572 7.37 -4.34 -1.99
C SER A 572 8.65 -4.98 -2.52
N CYS A 573 9.55 -4.16 -3.05
CA CYS A 573 10.95 -4.52 -3.36
C CYS A 573 11.23 -5.43 -4.56
N THR A 574 10.20 -5.98 -5.21
CA THR A 574 10.35 -6.92 -6.34
C THR A 574 10.94 -6.30 -7.63
N CYS A 575 11.06 -4.99 -7.71
CA CYS A 575 11.77 -4.26 -8.77
C CYS A 575 12.74 -3.23 -8.16
N ALA A 576 13.47 -3.62 -7.11
CA ALA A 576 14.26 -2.72 -6.26
C ALA A 576 15.13 -1.72 -7.04
N MET A 577 15.06 -0.46 -6.62
CA MET A 577 15.95 0.61 -7.05
C MET A 577 17.27 0.52 -6.28
N LEU A 578 18.16 -0.34 -6.78
CA LEU A 578 19.52 -0.60 -6.29
C LEU A 578 20.53 -0.42 -7.44
N PRO A 579 21.83 -0.38 -7.17
CA PRO A 579 22.85 -0.56 -8.21
C PRO A 579 22.63 -1.85 -8.99
N LYS A 580 22.87 -1.84 -10.29
CA LYS A 580 22.82 -3.05 -11.12
C LYS A 580 23.78 -4.13 -10.60
N SER A 581 24.96 -3.72 -10.09
CA SER A 581 25.95 -4.59 -9.43
C SER A 581 25.46 -5.21 -8.13
N GLN A 582 24.36 -4.70 -7.57
CA GLN A 582 23.68 -5.18 -6.37
C GLN A 582 22.28 -5.71 -6.71
N GLY A 583 22.07 -6.20 -7.95
CA GLY A 583 20.81 -6.82 -8.35
C GLY A 583 19.65 -5.83 -8.50
N GLY A 584 19.93 -4.53 -8.68
CA GLY A 584 18.89 -3.56 -8.94
C GLY A 584 18.17 -3.77 -10.26
N VAL A 585 16.87 -3.45 -10.28
CA VAL A 585 16.01 -3.54 -11.48
C VAL A 585 15.90 -2.19 -12.16
N VAL A 586 15.79 -1.10 -11.39
CA VAL A 586 15.71 0.26 -11.92
C VAL A 586 16.82 1.16 -11.39
N ASP A 587 17.23 2.11 -12.22
CA ASP A 587 18.15 3.18 -11.82
C ASP A 587 17.44 4.29 -11.01
N SER A 588 18.20 5.30 -10.55
CA SER A 588 17.69 6.48 -9.83
C SER A 588 16.65 7.32 -10.60
N ASN A 589 16.47 7.06 -11.90
CA ASN A 589 15.43 7.65 -12.73
C ASN A 589 14.21 6.72 -12.89
N LEU A 590 14.16 5.59 -12.19
CA LEU A 590 13.15 4.53 -12.35
C LEU A 590 13.24 3.77 -13.68
N LYS A 591 14.30 3.95 -14.47
CA LYS A 591 14.46 3.27 -15.75
C LYS A 591 14.98 1.86 -15.54
N VAL A 592 14.32 0.88 -16.16
CA VAL A 592 14.71 -0.54 -16.07
C VAL A 592 16.06 -0.74 -16.74
N TYR A 593 17.00 -1.37 -16.03
CA TYR A 593 18.32 -1.62 -16.57
C TYR A 593 18.26 -2.49 -17.84
N GLY A 594 18.98 -2.07 -18.87
CA GLY A 594 19.00 -2.74 -20.17
C GLY A 594 17.83 -2.39 -21.10
N LEU A 595 16.88 -1.54 -20.67
CA LEU A 595 15.79 -1.02 -21.48
C LEU A 595 15.94 0.49 -21.72
N ALA A 596 15.57 0.96 -22.90
CA ALA A 596 15.76 2.36 -23.30
C ALA A 596 14.64 3.28 -22.78
N ASN A 597 13.41 2.77 -22.73
CA ASN A 597 12.19 3.57 -22.57
C ASN A 597 11.12 2.88 -21.69
N VAL A 598 11.54 2.05 -20.74
CA VAL A 598 10.65 1.37 -19.78
C VAL A 598 11.02 1.78 -18.37
N ARG A 599 10.02 2.17 -17.58
CA ARG A 599 10.17 2.49 -16.15
C ARG A 599 9.28 1.62 -15.27
N VAL A 600 9.65 1.48 -14.01
CA VAL A 600 8.76 0.97 -12.96
C VAL A 600 8.52 2.09 -11.96
N ALA A 601 7.27 2.43 -11.70
CA ALA A 601 6.91 3.53 -10.82
C ALA A 601 5.77 3.09 -9.89
N ASP A 602 6.06 2.17 -8.99
CA ASP A 602 5.16 1.72 -7.92
C ASP A 602 5.96 1.17 -6.73
N SER A 603 5.29 0.59 -5.73
CA SER A 603 5.92 0.09 -4.51
C SER A 603 6.95 -1.03 -4.70
N SER A 604 7.05 -1.63 -5.88
CA SER A 604 8.08 -2.62 -6.19
C SER A 604 9.50 -2.04 -6.17
N VAL A 605 9.67 -0.72 -6.31
CA VAL A 605 11.01 -0.11 -6.47
C VAL A 605 11.70 0.27 -5.16
N TYR A 606 10.99 0.27 -4.03
CA TYR A 606 11.66 0.44 -2.74
C TYR A 606 12.64 -0.74 -2.53
N PRO A 607 13.90 -0.55 -2.11
CA PRO A 607 14.80 -1.67 -1.83
C PRO A 607 14.64 -2.21 -0.40
N ILE A 608 13.99 -1.43 0.46
CA ILE A 608 13.69 -1.77 1.84
C ILE A 608 12.23 -1.48 2.12
N GLN A 609 11.66 -2.25 3.03
CA GLN A 609 10.36 -1.93 3.59
C GLN A 609 10.44 -0.76 4.57
N PHE A 610 9.34 -0.03 4.71
CA PHE A 610 9.22 1.12 5.62
C PHE A 610 8.26 0.79 6.76
N ALA A 611 8.52 1.34 7.95
CA ALA A 611 7.56 1.44 9.06
C ALA A 611 6.45 2.45 8.73
N ALA A 612 5.64 2.10 7.73
CA ALA A 612 4.58 2.92 7.18
C ALA A 612 3.61 2.09 6.36
N HIS A 613 2.43 2.67 6.14
CA HIS A 613 1.47 2.17 5.17
C HIS A 613 1.88 2.62 3.76
N LEU A 614 2.04 1.69 2.82
CA LEU A 614 2.66 1.98 1.52
C LEU A 614 1.92 3.02 0.65
N GLN A 615 0.67 3.35 0.96
CA GLN A 615 -0.12 4.28 0.16
C GLN A 615 0.51 5.68 0.10
N ALA A 616 0.85 6.29 1.24
CA ALA A 616 1.43 7.64 1.29
C ALA A 616 2.78 7.74 0.52
N PRO A 617 3.79 6.89 0.80
CA PRO A 617 5.04 6.95 0.06
C PRO A 617 4.87 6.60 -1.42
N THR A 618 3.89 5.78 -1.81
CA THR A 618 3.64 5.45 -3.23
C THR A 618 3.05 6.63 -3.99
N TYR A 619 2.16 7.42 -3.37
CA TYR A 619 1.71 8.69 -3.96
C TYR A 619 2.86 9.68 -4.14
N GLY A 620 3.71 9.84 -3.11
CA GLY A 620 4.91 10.68 -3.19
C GLY A 620 5.87 10.21 -4.29
N LEU A 621 6.10 8.90 -4.40
CA LEU A 621 6.91 8.30 -5.45
C LEU A 621 6.37 8.61 -6.84
N ALA A 622 5.05 8.50 -7.04
CA ALA A 622 4.42 8.74 -8.32
C ALA A 622 4.43 10.22 -8.72
N GLU A 623 4.25 11.14 -7.75
CA GLU A 623 4.42 12.59 -7.96
C GLU A 623 5.86 12.92 -8.38
N GLN A 624 6.85 12.27 -7.76
CA GLN A 624 8.26 12.47 -8.12
C GLN A 624 8.61 11.83 -9.47
N ALA A 625 8.08 10.64 -9.77
CA ALA A 625 8.21 10.00 -11.07
C ALA A 625 7.65 10.88 -12.19
N ALA A 626 6.51 11.53 -11.96
CA ALA A 626 5.95 12.50 -12.90
C ALA A 626 6.88 13.69 -13.14
N ASN A 627 7.55 14.19 -12.10
CA ASN A 627 8.54 15.26 -12.24
C ASN A 627 9.74 14.81 -13.10
N ILE A 628 10.27 13.60 -12.87
CA ILE A 628 11.38 13.02 -13.65
C ILE A 628 10.99 12.89 -15.14
N LEU A 629 9.80 12.34 -15.43
CA LEU A 629 9.31 12.17 -16.80
C LEU A 629 9.07 13.51 -17.50
N LYS A 630 8.42 14.46 -16.82
CA LYS A 630 8.23 15.82 -17.36
C LYS A 630 9.57 16.49 -17.62
N ALA A 631 10.55 16.30 -16.74
CA ALA A 631 11.86 16.91 -16.91
C ALA A 631 12.55 16.43 -18.18
N GLN A 632 12.52 15.12 -18.43
CA GLN A 632 13.11 14.52 -19.62
C GLN A 632 12.45 14.99 -20.92
N TYR A 633 11.12 15.16 -20.93
CA TYR A 633 10.37 15.43 -22.17
C TYR A 633 9.94 16.89 -22.38
N ASN A 634 10.09 17.74 -21.37
CA ASN A 634 9.80 19.18 -21.45
C ASN A 634 11.05 20.04 -21.22
N GLY A 635 12.22 19.45 -20.92
CA GLY A 635 13.49 20.17 -20.78
C GLY A 635 13.63 21.00 -19.49
N ILE A 636 12.81 20.74 -18.48
CA ILE A 636 12.84 21.42 -17.17
C ILE A 636 13.49 20.48 -16.16
N PRO A 637 14.65 20.75 -15.55
CA PRO A 637 15.26 19.83 -14.59
C PRO A 637 14.30 19.44 -13.45
N PRO A 638 14.37 18.21 -12.91
CA PRO A 638 13.58 17.85 -11.73
C PRO A 638 13.95 18.79 -10.56
N PRO A 639 13.00 19.15 -9.68
CA PRO A 639 13.29 20.04 -8.57
C PRO A 639 14.34 19.41 -7.64
N SER A 640 15.48 20.08 -7.48
CA SER A 640 16.48 19.78 -6.44
C SER A 640 16.17 20.62 -5.20
N ALA A 641 16.25 20.04 -4.00
CA ALA A 641 16.03 20.75 -2.74
C ALA A 641 16.90 22.02 -2.66
N SER A 642 16.28 23.19 -2.52
CA SER A 642 16.97 24.45 -2.25
C SER A 642 17.22 24.57 -0.75
N THR A 643 18.47 24.83 -0.37
CA THR A 643 18.84 25.15 1.01
C THR A 643 18.31 26.54 1.37
N THR A 644 17.15 26.62 2.01
CA THR A 644 16.66 27.89 2.57
C THR A 644 17.16 28.07 3.99
N SER A 645 18.02 29.08 4.15
CA SER A 645 18.52 29.60 5.41
C SER A 645 17.40 30.21 6.26
N THR A 646 17.32 29.80 7.52
CA THR A 646 16.43 30.33 8.57
C THR A 646 16.74 31.81 8.89
N PRO A 647 15.74 32.71 8.97
CA PRO A 647 15.88 33.97 9.69
C PRO A 647 15.34 33.86 11.12
N SER A 648 16.07 34.50 12.02
CA SER A 648 15.93 34.51 13.48
C SER A 648 14.65 35.18 14.00
N GLY A 649 14.32 34.86 15.26
CA GLY A 649 13.04 35.07 15.91
C GLY A 649 12.60 36.52 16.18
N VAL A 650 11.32 36.63 16.58
CA VAL A 650 10.80 37.68 17.47
C VAL A 650 9.77 37.06 18.41
N SER A 651 9.94 37.31 19.69
CA SER A 651 9.10 36.94 20.83
C SER A 651 8.17 38.08 21.25
N VAL A 652 6.88 37.86 21.49
CA VAL A 652 6.08 38.57 22.52
C VAL A 652 4.85 37.76 23.02
N SER A 653 4.81 37.64 24.35
CA SER A 653 3.83 37.31 25.42
C SER A 653 2.29 37.64 25.31
N PRO A 654 1.45 37.19 26.29
CA PRO A 654 0.13 36.58 26.05
C PRO A 654 -1.14 37.27 26.67
N ALA A 655 -2.31 36.63 26.39
CA ALA A 655 -3.59 36.57 27.15
C ALA A 655 -4.56 37.79 27.05
N PRO A 656 -5.90 37.66 27.25
CA PRO A 656 -6.60 36.66 28.09
C PRO A 656 -7.96 36.06 27.61
N THR A 657 -8.35 35.05 28.38
CA THR A 657 -9.59 34.25 28.48
C THR A 657 -10.93 35.00 28.50
N THR A 658 -11.99 34.37 27.96
CA THR A 658 -13.33 34.38 28.59
C THR A 658 -14.10 33.08 28.37
N THR A 659 -14.86 32.74 29.42
CA THR A 659 -15.64 31.54 29.72
C THR A 659 -17.05 31.53 29.11
N GLY A 660 -17.60 30.35 28.80
CA GLY A 660 -19.04 30.18 28.55
C GLY A 660 -19.50 28.72 28.69
N LYS A 661 -20.31 28.44 29.72
CA LYS A 661 -20.94 27.15 30.07
C LYS A 661 -22.29 26.95 29.37
N GLY A 662 -22.69 25.68 29.15
CA GLY A 662 -24.10 25.22 29.07
C GLY A 662 -24.23 23.92 28.27
N LYS A 663 -24.20 22.72 28.87
CA LYS A 663 -25.25 21.93 29.57
C LYS A 663 -26.47 21.49 28.73
N ASN A 664 -26.48 20.18 28.47
CA ASN A 664 -27.53 19.16 28.69
C ASN A 664 -28.80 19.14 27.82
N GLY A 665 -29.16 17.91 27.38
CA GLY A 665 -30.56 17.54 27.14
C GLY A 665 -30.78 16.30 26.28
N ALA A 666 -30.63 15.12 26.88
CA ALA A 666 -31.00 13.82 26.30
C ALA A 666 -32.53 13.64 26.17
N SER A 667 -32.98 12.76 25.27
CA SER A 667 -34.07 11.80 25.61
C SER A 667 -34.17 10.64 24.61
N HIS A 668 -34.39 9.46 25.18
CA HIS A 668 -34.49 8.14 24.58
C HIS A 668 -35.86 7.86 23.95
N SER A 669 -35.91 6.94 22.96
CA SER A 669 -36.93 5.88 22.94
C SER A 669 -36.54 4.69 22.03
N SER A 670 -36.72 3.51 22.61
CA SER A 670 -36.70 2.11 22.14
C SER A 670 -37.62 1.80 20.91
N VAL A 671 -37.56 0.69 20.15
CA VAL A 671 -37.43 -0.75 20.50
C VAL A 671 -36.92 -1.63 19.31
N GLN A 672 -36.27 -2.75 19.68
CA GLN A 672 -36.28 -4.16 19.17
C GLN A 672 -36.61 -4.57 17.70
N HIS A 673 -35.66 -5.21 16.98
CA HIS A 673 -35.60 -6.67 16.63
C HIS A 673 -34.63 -7.00 15.44
N ALA A 674 -34.00 -8.20 15.52
CA ALA A 674 -33.41 -9.08 14.48
C ALA A 674 -31.99 -8.75 13.92
N LEU A 675 -30.92 -9.48 14.29
CA LEU A 675 -30.41 -10.82 13.89
C LEU A 675 -29.57 -10.88 12.59
N MET A 676 -28.27 -11.12 12.79
CA MET A 676 -27.28 -11.90 12.01
C MET A 676 -26.64 -11.37 10.70
N PHE A 677 -25.31 -11.62 10.63
CA PHE A 677 -24.33 -11.61 9.50
C PHE A 677 -23.48 -10.34 9.23
N ALA A 678 -22.15 -10.44 9.45
CA ALA A 678 -21.11 -10.52 8.40
C ALA A 678 -19.71 -10.10 8.91
N MET A 679 -18.77 -11.06 8.90
CA MET A 679 -17.34 -10.92 9.20
C MET A 679 -16.53 -10.81 7.90
N ALA A 680 -15.69 -9.79 7.69
CA ALA A 680 -14.51 -9.86 6.81
C ALA A 680 -13.67 -8.56 6.82
N MET A 681 -12.67 -8.46 7.70
CA MET A 681 -11.30 -7.98 7.37
C MET A 681 -10.29 -8.04 8.53
N LEU A 682 -10.65 -8.55 9.71
CA LEU A 682 -9.67 -9.04 10.69
C LEU A 682 -9.67 -10.59 10.84
N ALA A 683 -10.50 -11.26 10.05
CA ALA A 683 -10.64 -12.72 10.06
C ALA A 683 -9.49 -13.45 9.36
N VAL A 684 -8.61 -12.78 8.60
CA VAL A 684 -7.47 -13.46 7.96
C VAL A 684 -6.34 -13.77 8.96
N VAL A 685 -6.29 -13.10 10.11
CA VAL A 685 -5.32 -13.40 11.19
C VAL A 685 -5.94 -14.28 12.30
N THR A 686 -7.28 -14.34 12.44
CA THR A 686 -7.93 -15.10 13.53
C THR A 686 -8.84 -16.26 13.09
N ALA A 687 -9.22 -16.38 11.81
CA ALA A 687 -10.10 -17.46 11.33
C ALA A 687 -9.38 -18.58 10.56
N MET A 688 -8.04 -18.61 10.52
CA MET A 688 -7.27 -19.76 10.01
C MET A 688 -6.78 -20.72 11.12
N ALA A 689 -7.32 -20.57 12.34
CA ALA A 689 -7.15 -21.50 13.45
C ALA A 689 -8.37 -22.40 13.71
N TYR A 690 -9.30 -22.50 12.74
CA TYR A 690 -10.38 -23.49 12.71
C TYR A 690 -10.63 -24.04 11.31
#